data_AF-A0A1V6BEX3-F1
#
_entry.id   AF-A0A1V6BEX3-F1
#
_cell.length_a   1.000
_cell.length_b   1.000
_cell.length_c   1.000
_cell.angle_alpha   90.00
_cell.angle_beta   90.00
_cell.angle_gamma   90.00
#
_symmetry.space_group_name_H-M   'P 1'
#
loop_
_entity.id
_entity.type
_entity.pdbx_description
1 polymer ?
#
loop_
_entity_poly.entity_id
_entity_poly.type
_entity_poly.pdbx_seq_one_letter_code
_entity_poly.pdbx_strand_id
1 'polypeptide(L)'
;MNRVVASSIISIFIIALLAVGYYYFSVYKEKFSNPEEALPPSAALIIKGNLNSIYTELDKQGIWNQLDTLSLIGDIRKEFEILLQNTADQSEIADLLESSQTLVSLQVTGAEKADLLFLMPSPKDISITTMRKTLLGEQPDECRQRSFSGKEIYEINFSQGWQFTFSVSNGVFIGSFTSGLVEDAIRQQETGKAFWGNKNLVNLFSSVSASAQSVVAINYPQLSSLFSVSLNSDFSDKLHELSVWAGWSVHALTFEKKQITAKGFILSNDSMQMISGFNNCHGGVSEIVKVLSQNTIAYQTYSFSDECNWIGENRKKMSENENVRQAEKNIAKTEKDAGYPIREKFKKIIDTEVALALSGNPSGNLDNNTLAFIKVKSKKDALQIMSQIDKAIKKNGKPAAVEQFKNHEIRLMDVDGLLPALFGNSFSVIRKNYFTIQNNFLVFANKPSLLRKYIEDVEGGLLVTQLPETMQAELRKAEHSMYALLIRPEQCTPVWQSVSNEVTRKMLSRSNYLERFSSFYYSVSNVQNSEGNCTFIITTQNPEPKQKVTKLWTSFSDTSLLNGPFMFSRDKEIFILYQDDAMILHCLDQNGNNRWTLQLDSSVVGKICQGISDNDGKMQFDFATTSQLYIVSENGTIATKYPQKLPAATTIGLTSSSASDIYFVPCNNQIIYAYNYGGRPAKDWSNIKWSGNKIESTFSPDGKYIVFIDDQNLMYYTMDGQSRLVKPVNELNLSNYHWTNDSVPEFACLDADGSKLRIKNDGTFAKINGMPALQWLGQTTEAGNIFNYMLTENRISKISADNNIIASADLKGQVGKSSVLSVENNTYCALSIDNNLNLFDSHLKQVSGFPVPAMGYATMSMGSKIYLLVLEGTDKLTLYEL
;
A
#
# COMPACT_ATOMS: atom_id res chain seq x y z
N MET A 1 -45.54 75.97 -20.59
CA MET A 1 -45.19 75.68 -19.18
C MET A 1 -45.41 74.23 -18.75
N ASN A 2 -46.43 73.51 -19.25
CA ASN A 2 -46.80 72.19 -18.72
C ASN A 2 -45.83 71.01 -19.03
N ARG A 3 -45.04 71.05 -20.11
CA ARG A 3 -44.08 69.97 -20.43
C ARG A 3 -42.83 69.96 -19.54
N VAL A 4 -42.33 71.14 -19.16
CA VAL A 4 -41.12 71.27 -18.31
C VAL A 4 -41.42 70.80 -16.88
N VAL A 5 -42.59 71.17 -16.36
CA VAL A 5 -43.08 70.75 -15.04
C VAL A 5 -43.30 69.23 -14.99
N ALA A 6 -43.95 68.65 -16.02
CA ALA A 6 -44.13 67.20 -16.11
C ALA A 6 -42.80 66.44 -16.17
N SER A 7 -41.82 66.89 -16.97
CA SER A 7 -40.50 66.25 -17.04
C SER A 7 -39.71 66.36 -15.73
N SER A 8 -39.89 67.46 -14.99
CA SER A 8 -39.24 67.69 -13.69
C SER A 8 -39.82 66.76 -12.63
N ILE A 9 -41.14 66.57 -12.61
CA ILE A 9 -41.82 65.65 -11.70
C ILE A 9 -41.40 64.20 -11.97
N ILE A 10 -41.33 63.79 -13.24
CA ILE A 10 -40.89 62.43 -13.61
C ILE A 10 -39.43 62.20 -13.22
N SER A 11 -38.55 63.19 -13.43
CA SER A 11 -37.14 63.10 -13.04
C SER A 11 -36.97 62.99 -11.53
N ILE A 12 -37.72 63.78 -10.75
CA ILE A 12 -37.72 63.71 -9.28
C ILE A 12 -38.24 62.34 -8.81
N PHE A 13 -39.26 61.79 -9.47
CA PHE A 13 -39.80 60.47 -9.12
C PHE A 13 -38.81 59.34 -9.42
N ILE A 14 -38.07 59.40 -10.53
CA ILE A 14 -37.02 58.43 -10.87
C ILE A 14 -35.85 58.53 -9.90
N ILE A 15 -35.42 59.75 -9.54
CA ILE A 15 -34.35 59.95 -8.55
C ILE A 15 -34.79 59.44 -7.17
N ALA A 16 -36.04 59.66 -6.78
CA ALA A 16 -36.60 59.11 -5.53
C ALA A 16 -36.67 57.58 -5.56
N LEU A 17 -37.06 56.97 -6.69
CA LEU A 17 -37.06 55.52 -6.86
C LEU A 17 -35.64 54.92 -6.83
N LEU A 18 -34.66 55.59 -7.44
CA LEU A 18 -33.25 55.20 -7.38
C LEU A 18 -32.68 55.39 -5.97
N ALA A 19 -33.07 56.43 -5.24
CA ALA A 19 -32.66 56.67 -3.87
C ALA A 19 -33.29 55.67 -2.90
N VAL A 20 -34.58 55.34 -3.06
CA VAL A 20 -35.28 54.30 -2.29
C VAL A 20 -34.70 52.93 -2.65
N GLY A 21 -34.46 52.66 -3.94
CA GLY A 21 -33.81 51.43 -4.41
C GLY A 21 -32.39 51.29 -3.86
N TYR A 22 -31.59 52.37 -3.87
CA TYR A 22 -30.25 52.41 -3.28
C TYR A 22 -30.28 52.27 -1.76
N TYR A 23 -31.20 52.95 -1.08
CA TYR A 23 -31.40 52.82 0.37
C TYR A 23 -31.79 51.39 0.73
N TYR A 24 -32.78 50.83 0.05
CA TYR A 24 -33.24 49.46 0.25
C TYR A 24 -32.12 48.45 -0.06
N PHE A 25 -31.35 48.66 -1.14
CA PHE A 25 -30.20 47.83 -1.49
C PHE A 25 -29.05 48.00 -0.48
N SER A 26 -28.77 49.19 0.03
CA SER A 26 -27.71 49.43 1.04
C SER A 26 -28.07 48.82 2.39
N VAL A 27 -29.32 48.94 2.83
CA VAL A 27 -29.84 48.35 4.06
C VAL A 27 -29.95 46.82 3.96
N TYR A 28 -30.24 46.26 2.77
CA TYR A 28 -30.21 44.81 2.55
C TYR A 28 -28.80 44.26 2.32
N LYS A 29 -27.88 45.03 1.73
CA LYS A 29 -26.46 44.66 1.59
C LYS A 29 -25.79 44.59 2.96
N GLU A 30 -26.22 45.40 3.93
CA GLU A 30 -25.83 45.27 5.34
C GLU A 30 -26.35 44.01 6.05
N LYS A 31 -27.35 43.30 5.49
CA LYS A 31 -27.87 42.04 6.03
C LYS A 31 -27.10 40.80 5.57
N PHE A 32 -26.26 40.91 4.53
CA PHE A 32 -25.38 39.81 4.10
C PHE A 32 -23.95 40.15 4.51
N SER A 33 -23.53 39.60 5.64
CA SER A 33 -22.11 39.56 5.99
C SER A 33 -21.37 38.66 4.99
N ASN A 34 -20.10 38.97 4.74
CA ASN A 34 -19.24 38.13 3.92
C ASN A 34 -18.34 37.28 4.83
N PRO A 35 -18.65 35.98 5.06
CA PRO A 35 -17.84 35.13 5.93
C PRO A 35 -16.40 35.00 5.43
N GLU A 36 -16.13 35.24 4.14
CA GLU A 36 -14.80 35.17 3.54
C GLU A 36 -13.82 36.22 4.10
N GLU A 37 -14.32 37.33 4.66
CA GLU A 37 -13.49 38.35 5.32
C GLU A 37 -12.86 37.86 6.63
N ALA A 38 -13.47 36.85 7.26
CA ALA A 38 -13.00 36.25 8.51
C ALA A 38 -12.12 35.00 8.30
N LEU A 39 -11.83 34.59 7.05
CA LEU A 39 -11.01 33.42 6.75
C LEU A 39 -9.50 33.67 6.98
N PRO A 40 -8.84 32.99 7.94
CA PRO A 40 -7.40 33.20 8.22
C PRO A 40 -6.46 32.64 7.14
N PRO A 41 -5.27 33.23 6.90
CA PRO A 41 -4.26 32.77 5.93
C PRO A 41 -3.83 31.30 6.05
N SER A 42 -3.99 30.73 7.25
CA SER A 42 -3.68 29.34 7.58
C SER A 42 -4.70 28.33 7.06
N ALA A 43 -5.84 28.77 6.50
CA ALA A 43 -6.86 27.90 5.90
C ALA A 43 -6.26 27.02 4.78
N ALA A 44 -6.26 25.70 5.00
CA ALA A 44 -5.77 24.70 4.04
C ALA A 44 -6.88 24.22 3.10
N LEU A 45 -8.03 23.88 3.67
CA LEU A 45 -9.24 23.50 2.96
C LEU A 45 -10.39 24.40 3.42
N ILE A 46 -11.22 24.85 2.49
CA ILE A 46 -12.41 25.67 2.76
C ILE A 46 -13.58 25.02 2.04
N ILE A 47 -14.65 24.71 2.76
CA ILE A 47 -15.89 24.16 2.20
C ILE A 47 -16.99 25.17 2.44
N LYS A 48 -17.70 25.55 1.38
CA LYS A 48 -18.89 26.40 1.40
C LYS A 48 -20.12 25.57 1.13
N GLY A 49 -21.18 25.77 1.90
CA GLY A 49 -22.50 25.19 1.65
C GLY A 49 -23.26 24.87 2.94
N ASN A 50 -24.40 24.21 2.78
CA ASN A 50 -25.22 23.74 3.89
C ASN A 50 -24.48 22.64 4.65
N LEU A 51 -24.20 22.87 5.94
CA LEU A 51 -23.32 22.03 6.74
C LEU A 51 -23.90 20.63 6.94
N ASN A 52 -25.19 20.55 7.24
CA ASN A 52 -25.90 19.30 7.45
C ASN A 52 -25.89 18.43 6.17
N SER A 53 -26.10 19.06 5.02
CA SER A 53 -26.05 18.39 3.72
C SER A 53 -24.64 17.87 3.41
N ILE A 54 -23.61 18.69 3.63
CA ILE A 54 -22.21 18.27 3.43
C ILE A 54 -21.87 17.09 4.33
N TYR A 55 -22.17 17.17 5.63
CA TYR A 55 -21.91 16.09 6.58
C TYR A 55 -22.62 14.79 6.16
N THR A 56 -23.91 14.88 5.82
CA THR A 56 -24.74 13.74 5.42
C THR A 56 -24.25 13.11 4.11
N GLU A 57 -23.86 13.92 3.13
CA GLU A 57 -23.32 13.40 1.87
C GLU A 57 -21.97 12.73 2.08
N LEU A 58 -21.07 13.29 2.89
CA LEU A 58 -19.80 12.63 3.24
C LEU A 58 -20.03 11.31 4.02
N ASP A 59 -21.04 11.26 4.88
CA ASP A 59 -21.44 10.03 5.59
C ASP A 59 -21.89 8.93 4.63
N LYS A 60 -22.76 9.28 3.66
CA LYS A 60 -23.23 8.35 2.62
C LYS A 60 -22.10 7.77 1.77
N GLN A 61 -21.02 8.53 1.60
CA GLN A 61 -19.81 8.08 0.89
C GLN A 61 -18.91 7.20 1.77
N GLY A 62 -19.20 7.07 3.07
CA GLY A 62 -18.40 6.30 4.02
C GLY A 62 -17.13 6.99 4.47
N ILE A 63 -17.05 8.33 4.36
CA ILE A 63 -15.90 9.12 4.84
C ILE A 63 -15.77 9.01 6.37
N TRP A 64 -16.90 8.99 7.06
CA TRP A 64 -17.00 8.91 8.51
C TRP A 64 -17.03 7.44 8.98
N ASN A 65 -15.87 6.87 9.29
CA ASN A 65 -15.80 5.49 9.81
C ASN A 65 -15.81 5.45 11.35
N GLN A 66 -16.75 4.73 11.94
CA GLN A 66 -16.94 4.66 13.40
C GLN A 66 -15.73 4.11 14.16
N LEU A 67 -14.90 3.28 13.52
CA LEU A 67 -13.71 2.66 14.13
C LEU A 67 -12.48 3.58 14.20
N ASP A 68 -12.49 4.73 13.52
CA ASP A 68 -11.29 5.58 13.33
C ASP A 68 -11.20 6.75 14.34
N THR A 69 -11.50 6.48 15.60
CA THR A 69 -11.59 7.50 16.68
C THR A 69 -10.27 8.18 17.05
N LEU A 70 -9.13 7.62 16.61
CA LEU A 70 -7.77 8.10 16.89
C LEU A 70 -7.14 8.87 15.72
N SER A 71 -7.87 9.09 14.63
CA SER A 71 -7.35 9.75 13.42
C SER A 71 -7.80 11.20 13.32
N LEU A 72 -7.08 12.01 12.53
CA LEU A 72 -7.50 13.36 12.14
C LEU A 72 -8.95 13.42 11.61
N ILE A 73 -9.35 12.43 10.79
CA ILE A 73 -10.71 12.34 10.27
C ILE A 73 -11.72 12.06 11.38
N GLY A 74 -11.34 11.24 12.37
CA GLY A 74 -12.16 10.98 13.55
C GLY A 74 -12.39 12.23 14.40
N ASP A 75 -11.37 13.07 14.57
CA ASP A 75 -11.51 14.33 15.33
C ASP A 75 -12.32 15.37 14.57
N ILE A 76 -12.08 15.54 13.27
CA ILE A 76 -12.93 16.37 12.38
C ILE A 76 -14.38 15.92 12.46
N ARG A 77 -14.66 14.61 12.40
CA ARG A 77 -16.03 14.09 12.52
C ARG A 77 -16.66 14.50 13.85
N LYS A 78 -15.95 14.35 14.97
CA LYS A 78 -16.48 14.71 16.29
C LYS A 78 -16.82 16.20 16.36
N GLU A 79 -16.00 17.08 15.80
CA GLU A 79 -16.29 18.52 15.76
C GLU A 79 -17.60 18.81 14.99
N PHE A 80 -17.81 18.15 13.84
CA PHE A 80 -19.08 18.22 13.11
C PHE A 80 -20.25 17.65 13.92
N GLU A 81 -20.10 16.47 14.52
CA GLU A 81 -21.15 15.79 15.30
C GLU A 81 -21.60 16.63 16.49
N ILE A 82 -20.66 17.18 17.27
CA ILE A 82 -20.97 18.03 18.43
C ILE A 82 -21.72 19.28 17.99
N LEU A 83 -21.31 19.91 16.89
CA LEU A 83 -21.99 21.10 16.38
C LEU A 83 -23.39 20.78 15.85
N LEU A 84 -23.55 19.73 15.06
CA LEU A 84 -24.83 19.36 14.43
C LEU A 84 -25.85 18.79 15.44
N GLN A 85 -25.43 17.92 16.37
CA GLN A 85 -26.35 17.33 17.36
C GLN A 85 -26.96 18.36 18.30
N ASN A 86 -26.16 19.32 18.76
CA ASN A 86 -26.62 20.32 19.72
C ASN A 86 -27.53 21.39 19.08
N THR A 87 -27.61 21.46 17.76
CA THR A 87 -28.25 22.58 17.05
C THR A 87 -29.52 22.19 16.29
N ALA A 88 -29.80 20.89 16.14
CA ALA A 88 -30.88 20.36 15.32
C ALA A 88 -32.30 20.75 15.78
N ASP A 89 -32.51 20.99 17.08
CA ASP A 89 -33.84 21.22 17.67
C ASP A 89 -34.25 22.70 17.77
N GLN A 90 -33.43 23.64 17.28
CA GLN A 90 -33.65 25.09 17.44
C GLN A 90 -33.60 25.83 16.11
N SER A 91 -34.76 26.31 15.64
CA SER A 91 -34.94 26.87 14.29
C SER A 91 -33.98 28.00 13.94
N GLU A 92 -33.67 28.90 14.88
CA GLU A 92 -32.85 30.08 14.63
C GLU A 92 -31.36 29.75 14.37
N ILE A 93 -30.85 28.62 14.89
CA ILE A 93 -29.47 28.16 14.66
C ILE A 93 -29.41 27.11 13.55
N ALA A 94 -30.46 26.31 13.41
CA ALA A 94 -30.65 25.47 12.24
C ALA A 94 -30.55 26.31 10.96
N ASP A 95 -31.18 27.49 10.92
CA ASP A 95 -31.10 28.42 9.79
C ASP A 95 -29.65 28.87 9.46
N LEU A 96 -28.77 29.03 10.47
CA LEU A 96 -27.36 29.36 10.25
C LEU A 96 -26.60 28.19 9.61
N LEU A 97 -26.83 26.98 10.11
CA LEU A 97 -26.17 25.75 9.64
C LEU A 97 -26.67 25.32 8.26
N GLU A 98 -27.92 25.64 7.97
CA GLU A 98 -28.56 25.35 6.70
C GLU A 98 -28.25 26.37 5.60
N SER A 99 -27.68 27.52 5.98
CA SER A 99 -27.27 28.56 5.04
C SER A 99 -26.28 28.03 4.00
N SER A 100 -26.58 28.31 2.72
CA SER A 100 -25.67 28.00 1.60
C SER A 100 -24.40 28.86 1.59
N GLN A 101 -24.34 29.91 2.42
CA GLN A 101 -23.19 30.81 2.53
C GLN A 101 -22.27 30.47 3.71
N THR A 102 -22.58 29.43 4.49
CA THR A 102 -21.72 28.94 5.56
C THR A 102 -20.40 28.43 5.00
N LEU A 103 -19.30 28.81 5.65
CA LEU A 103 -17.95 28.34 5.36
C LEU A 103 -17.43 27.53 6.55
N VAL A 104 -16.80 26.41 6.24
CA VAL A 104 -15.97 25.66 7.17
C VAL A 104 -14.57 25.60 6.62
N SER A 105 -13.60 25.90 7.45
CA SER A 105 -12.19 25.81 7.07
C SER A 105 -11.44 24.88 8.00
N LEU A 106 -10.42 24.21 7.46
CA LEU A 106 -9.55 23.30 8.20
C LEU A 106 -8.12 23.87 8.21
N GLN A 107 -7.53 23.93 9.39
CA GLN A 107 -6.20 24.51 9.64
C GLN A 107 -5.36 23.62 10.55
N VAL A 108 -4.05 23.62 10.34
CA VAL A 108 -3.09 23.04 11.29
C VAL A 108 -3.01 23.92 12.54
N THR A 109 -3.15 23.31 13.71
CA THR A 109 -3.15 23.97 15.03
C THR A 109 -2.07 23.42 15.96
N GLY A 110 -1.45 22.29 15.60
CA GLY A 110 -0.35 21.67 16.33
C GLY A 110 0.41 20.66 15.46
N ALA A 111 1.47 20.05 16.01
CA ALA A 111 2.33 19.13 15.27
C ALA A 111 1.58 17.93 14.68
N GLU A 112 0.60 17.40 15.42
CA GLU A 112 -0.25 16.28 15.01
C GLU A 112 -1.73 16.65 15.11
N LYS A 113 -2.07 17.95 14.98
CA LYS A 113 -3.43 18.44 15.17
C LYS A 113 -3.84 19.45 14.09
N ALA A 114 -5.06 19.28 13.59
CA ALA A 114 -5.75 20.26 12.78
C ALA A 114 -7.22 20.32 13.24
N ASP A 115 -7.79 21.52 13.26
CA ASP A 115 -9.12 21.79 13.81
C ASP A 115 -9.95 22.60 12.81
N LEU A 116 -11.28 22.59 12.99
CA LEU A 116 -12.20 23.34 12.14
C LEU A 116 -12.44 24.76 12.68
N LEU A 117 -12.61 25.68 11.75
CA LEU A 117 -13.17 27.01 11.97
C LEU A 117 -14.47 27.14 11.17
N PHE A 118 -15.57 27.41 11.89
CA PHE A 118 -16.91 27.60 11.35
C PHE A 118 -17.21 29.09 11.22
N LEU A 119 -17.57 29.53 10.02
CA LEU A 119 -17.91 30.92 9.70
C LEU A 119 -19.30 30.96 9.04
N MET A 120 -20.30 31.45 9.77
CA MET A 120 -21.69 31.44 9.31
C MET A 120 -22.22 32.88 9.21
N PRO A 121 -22.93 33.24 8.14
CA PRO A 121 -23.62 34.52 8.11
C PRO A 121 -24.68 34.57 9.21
N SER A 122 -24.60 35.57 10.07
CA SER A 122 -25.46 35.76 11.23
C SER A 122 -26.16 37.12 11.14
N PRO A 123 -27.46 37.22 11.46
CA PRO A 123 -28.07 38.49 11.86
C PRO A 123 -27.20 39.19 12.91
N LYS A 124 -27.06 40.52 12.82
CA LYS A 124 -26.29 41.33 13.77
C LYS A 124 -26.82 41.21 15.22
N ASP A 125 -28.08 40.80 15.40
CA ASP A 125 -28.80 40.80 16.67
C ASP A 125 -29.10 39.38 17.22
N ILE A 126 -28.35 38.34 16.83
CA ILE A 126 -28.57 37.01 17.42
C ILE A 126 -28.39 37.07 18.94
N SER A 127 -29.39 36.57 19.67
CA SER A 127 -29.36 36.42 21.11
C SER A 127 -28.26 35.44 21.52
N ILE A 128 -27.18 35.95 22.11
CA ILE A 128 -26.10 35.17 22.72
C ILE A 128 -26.64 34.16 23.74
N THR A 129 -27.70 34.53 24.47
CA THR A 129 -28.37 33.64 25.43
C THR A 129 -29.05 32.45 24.73
N THR A 130 -29.64 32.67 23.55
CA THR A 130 -30.23 31.62 22.72
C THR A 130 -29.13 30.75 22.12
N MET A 131 -28.06 31.35 21.58
CA MET A 131 -26.86 30.62 21.13
C MET A 131 -26.25 29.76 22.22
N ARG A 132 -26.11 30.29 23.45
CA ARG A 132 -25.72 29.52 24.64
C ARG A 132 -26.65 28.32 24.77
N LYS A 133 -27.95 28.54 24.98
CA LYS A 133 -28.89 27.45 25.27
C LYS A 133 -28.91 26.38 24.19
N THR A 134 -28.84 26.77 22.92
CA THR A 134 -28.84 25.84 21.80
C THR A 134 -27.54 25.05 21.73
N LEU A 135 -26.37 25.71 21.67
CA LEU A 135 -25.08 25.00 21.61
C LEU A 135 -24.81 24.13 22.85
N LEU A 136 -25.48 24.39 23.97
CA LEU A 136 -25.24 23.78 25.28
C LEU A 136 -26.23 22.67 25.69
N GLY A 137 -27.38 22.53 25.02
CA GLY A 137 -28.49 21.74 25.57
C GLY A 137 -28.93 22.24 26.96
N GLU A 138 -29.59 21.39 27.77
CA GLU A 138 -30.09 21.79 29.10
C GLU A 138 -29.02 21.91 30.21
N GLN A 139 -27.76 21.47 30.02
CA GLN A 139 -26.76 21.48 31.10
C GLN A 139 -25.30 21.75 30.67
N PRO A 140 -24.79 22.97 30.87
CA PRO A 140 -23.35 23.26 30.98
C PRO A 140 -22.84 23.27 32.43
N ASP A 141 -21.58 22.89 32.64
CA ASP A 141 -20.88 23.08 33.92
C ASP A 141 -20.25 24.50 34.05
N GLU A 142 -19.75 25.12 32.96
CA GLU A 142 -19.18 26.49 33.00
C GLU A 142 -19.18 27.18 31.61
N CYS A 143 -19.60 28.45 31.53
CA CYS A 143 -19.43 29.31 30.35
C CYS A 143 -18.71 30.60 30.75
N ARG A 144 -17.59 30.89 30.09
CA ARG A 144 -16.76 32.08 30.35
C ARG A 144 -16.91 33.08 29.21
N GLN A 145 -16.83 34.36 29.56
CA GLN A 145 -16.85 35.46 28.62
C GLN A 145 -15.58 36.28 28.80
N ARG A 146 -14.95 36.67 27.70
CA ARG A 146 -13.80 37.58 27.68
C ARG A 146 -13.88 38.51 26.47
N SER A 147 -13.10 39.59 26.50
CA SER A 147 -12.95 40.49 25.35
C SER A 147 -11.63 40.26 24.62
N PHE A 148 -11.66 40.36 23.30
CA PHE A 148 -10.50 40.30 22.41
C PHE A 148 -10.72 41.26 21.24
N SER A 149 -9.77 42.17 20.99
CA SER A 149 -9.90 43.25 19.98
C SER A 149 -11.23 44.03 20.04
N GLY A 150 -11.78 44.26 21.24
CA GLY A 150 -13.07 44.95 21.41
C GLY A 150 -14.29 44.14 20.96
N LYS A 151 -14.12 42.85 20.64
CA LYS A 151 -15.20 41.87 20.42
C LYS A 151 -15.33 40.97 21.64
N GLU A 152 -16.53 40.43 21.84
CA GLU A 152 -16.79 39.47 22.91
C GLU A 152 -16.54 38.05 22.40
N ILE A 153 -15.79 37.27 23.16
CA ILE A 153 -15.53 35.85 22.94
C ILE A 153 -16.17 35.06 24.07
N TYR A 154 -16.85 33.99 23.71
CA TYR A 154 -17.53 33.07 24.59
C TYR A 154 -16.84 31.71 24.55
N GLU A 155 -16.54 31.16 25.72
CA GLU A 155 -15.87 29.87 25.89
C GLU A 155 -16.80 28.93 26.67
N ILE A 156 -17.08 27.79 26.06
CA ILE A 156 -17.94 26.73 26.57
C ILE A 156 -17.08 25.52 26.89
N ASN A 157 -17.14 25.03 28.13
CA ASN A 157 -16.50 23.77 28.51
C ASN A 157 -17.56 22.65 28.57
N PHE A 158 -17.38 21.59 27.78
CA PHE A 158 -18.22 20.40 27.81
C PHE A 158 -17.71 19.42 28.88
N SER A 159 -18.61 18.65 29.49
CA SER A 159 -18.31 17.63 30.51
C SER A 159 -17.32 16.56 30.03
N GLN A 160 -17.20 16.38 28.73
CA GLN A 160 -16.27 15.46 28.06
C GLN A 160 -14.85 16.01 27.93
N GLY A 161 -14.57 17.21 28.47
CA GLY A 161 -13.26 17.87 28.47
C GLY A 161 -12.95 18.72 27.24
N TRP A 162 -13.93 18.93 26.36
CA TRP A 162 -13.80 19.74 25.14
C TRP A 162 -14.15 21.20 25.44
N GLN A 163 -13.48 22.13 24.76
CA GLN A 163 -13.81 23.55 24.83
C GLN A 163 -14.25 24.05 23.45
N PHE A 164 -15.42 24.68 23.34
CA PHE A 164 -15.83 25.38 22.13
C PHE A 164 -15.84 26.88 22.37
N THR A 165 -15.19 27.60 21.48
CA THR A 165 -15.04 29.06 21.53
C THR A 165 -15.82 29.67 20.37
N PHE A 166 -16.57 30.74 20.62
CA PHE A 166 -17.25 31.47 19.55
C PHE A 166 -17.38 32.98 19.79
N SER A 167 -17.66 33.71 18.73
CA SER A 167 -17.94 35.15 18.71
C SER A 167 -18.90 35.49 17.58
N VAL A 168 -19.65 36.59 17.71
CA VAL A 168 -20.40 37.19 16.58
C VAL A 168 -19.79 38.56 16.30
N SER A 169 -19.19 38.70 15.12
CA SER A 169 -18.50 39.93 14.72
C SER A 169 -18.81 40.29 13.27
N ASN A 170 -19.15 41.56 13.04
CA ASN A 170 -19.53 42.13 11.74
C ASN A 170 -20.56 41.28 10.96
N GLY A 171 -21.54 40.71 11.69
CA GLY A 171 -22.58 39.85 11.12
C GLY A 171 -22.11 38.43 10.77
N VAL A 172 -20.94 37.99 11.22
CA VAL A 172 -20.47 36.61 11.03
C VAL A 172 -20.40 35.93 12.40
N PHE A 173 -21.02 34.77 12.52
CA PHE A 173 -20.75 33.84 13.62
C PHE A 173 -19.42 33.14 13.33
N ILE A 174 -18.50 33.20 14.28
CA ILE A 174 -17.15 32.65 14.20
C ILE A 174 -17.02 31.65 15.35
N GLY A 175 -16.84 30.36 15.07
CA GLY A 175 -16.76 29.31 16.09
C GLY A 175 -15.68 28.27 15.81
N SER A 176 -15.06 27.73 16.85
CA SER A 176 -14.08 26.65 16.76
C SER A 176 -13.86 25.96 18.11
N PHE A 177 -13.44 24.69 18.09
CA PHE A 177 -12.92 24.00 19.27
C PHE A 177 -11.49 24.44 19.66
N THR A 178 -10.91 25.37 18.90
CA THR A 178 -9.62 25.99 19.19
C THR A 178 -9.78 27.51 19.29
N SER A 179 -9.63 28.04 20.50
CA SER A 179 -9.79 29.47 20.82
C SER A 179 -8.94 30.40 19.93
N GLY A 180 -7.72 29.98 19.60
CA GLY A 180 -6.81 30.73 18.72
C GLY A 180 -7.35 30.93 17.30
N LEU A 181 -8.12 29.98 16.74
CA LEU A 181 -8.70 30.12 15.41
C LEU A 181 -9.81 31.20 15.38
N VAL A 182 -10.56 31.36 16.48
CA VAL A 182 -11.56 32.43 16.62
C VAL A 182 -10.87 33.80 16.68
N GLU A 183 -9.77 33.91 17.42
CA GLU A 183 -8.97 35.14 17.49
C GLU A 183 -8.34 35.51 16.13
N ASP A 184 -7.80 34.52 15.41
CA ASP A 184 -7.27 34.71 14.06
C ASP A 184 -8.34 35.21 13.09
N ALA A 185 -9.54 34.65 13.15
CA ALA A 185 -10.66 35.06 12.31
C ALA A 185 -11.12 36.49 12.60
N ILE A 186 -11.18 36.90 13.88
CA ILE A 186 -11.48 38.28 14.28
C ILE A 186 -10.42 39.24 13.75
N ARG A 187 -9.13 38.93 13.95
CA ARG A 187 -8.01 39.73 13.42
C ARG A 187 -8.09 39.87 11.90
N GLN A 188 -8.41 38.78 11.22
CA GLN A 188 -8.52 38.79 9.77
C GLN A 188 -9.68 39.65 9.27
N GLN A 189 -10.82 39.59 9.96
CA GLN A 189 -11.99 40.39 9.65
C GLN A 189 -11.74 41.90 9.78
N GLU A 190 -10.86 42.34 10.70
CA GLU A 190 -10.45 43.75 10.84
C GLU A 190 -9.76 44.31 9.58
N THR A 191 -9.18 43.44 8.74
CA THR A 191 -8.54 43.88 7.49
C THR A 191 -9.57 44.30 6.43
N GLY A 192 -10.83 43.86 6.55
CA GLY A 192 -11.91 44.10 5.58
C GLY A 192 -11.63 43.53 4.18
N LYS A 193 -10.73 42.54 4.08
CA LYS A 193 -10.29 41.97 2.80
C LYS A 193 -10.52 40.46 2.79
N ALA A 194 -11.55 40.03 2.07
CA ALA A 194 -11.75 38.61 1.74
C ALA A 194 -10.50 38.04 1.05
N PHE A 195 -10.13 36.80 1.41
CA PHE A 195 -8.94 36.12 0.89
C PHE A 195 -7.67 37.00 0.90
N TRP A 196 -7.49 37.79 1.96
CA TRP A 196 -6.34 38.68 2.18
C TRP A 196 -6.09 39.69 1.04
N GLY A 197 -7.14 39.99 0.27
CA GLY A 197 -7.08 40.93 -0.85
C GLY A 197 -6.67 40.31 -2.19
N ASN A 198 -6.61 38.98 -2.32
CA ASN A 198 -6.38 38.32 -3.59
C ASN A 198 -7.62 38.41 -4.49
N LYS A 199 -7.67 39.43 -5.35
CA LYS A 199 -8.80 39.69 -6.26
C LYS A 199 -9.11 38.53 -7.21
N ASN A 200 -8.09 37.83 -7.70
CA ASN A 200 -8.28 36.71 -8.62
C ASN A 200 -8.99 35.56 -7.92
N LEU A 201 -8.58 35.26 -6.69
CA LEU A 201 -9.23 34.23 -5.87
C LEU A 201 -10.66 34.61 -5.48
N VAL A 202 -10.90 35.86 -5.08
CA VAL A 202 -12.26 36.36 -4.78
C VAL A 202 -13.18 36.19 -5.99
N ASN A 203 -12.72 36.59 -7.18
CA ASN A 203 -13.50 36.49 -8.42
C ASN A 203 -13.78 35.02 -8.78
N LEU A 204 -12.75 34.16 -8.71
CA LEU A 204 -12.91 32.74 -9.01
C LEU A 204 -13.89 32.08 -8.03
N PHE A 205 -13.71 32.31 -6.72
CA PHE A 205 -14.54 31.73 -5.69
C PHE A 205 -16.01 32.16 -5.84
N SER A 206 -16.24 33.43 -6.14
CA SER A 206 -17.57 33.97 -6.43
C SER A 206 -18.19 33.33 -7.69
N SER A 207 -17.41 33.18 -8.76
CA SER A 207 -17.88 32.60 -10.03
C SER A 207 -18.28 31.13 -9.87
N VAL A 208 -17.47 30.32 -9.19
CA VAL A 208 -17.79 28.91 -8.94
C VAL A 208 -19.00 28.80 -8.01
N SER A 209 -19.04 29.61 -6.94
CA SER A 209 -20.16 29.66 -5.98
C SER A 209 -21.49 30.04 -6.60
N ALA A 210 -21.51 30.84 -7.68
CA ALA A 210 -22.74 31.24 -8.35
C ALA A 210 -23.46 30.08 -9.05
N SER A 211 -22.75 28.98 -9.33
CA SER A 211 -23.25 27.85 -10.14
C SER A 211 -23.37 26.53 -9.36
N ALA A 212 -23.03 26.52 -8.06
CA ALA A 212 -22.93 25.31 -7.26
C ALA A 212 -23.52 25.49 -5.86
N GLN A 213 -24.15 24.44 -5.33
CA GLN A 213 -24.69 24.42 -3.97
C GLN A 213 -23.60 24.23 -2.90
N SER A 214 -22.52 23.54 -3.26
CA SER A 214 -21.37 23.31 -2.40
C SER A 214 -20.09 23.55 -3.17
N VAL A 215 -19.15 24.25 -2.55
CA VAL A 215 -17.87 24.62 -3.15
C VAL A 215 -16.75 24.23 -2.21
N VAL A 216 -15.64 23.74 -2.74
CA VAL A 216 -14.40 23.55 -1.99
C VAL A 216 -13.29 24.41 -2.60
N ALA A 217 -12.57 25.13 -1.75
CA ALA A 217 -11.33 25.80 -2.11
C ALA A 217 -10.14 25.16 -1.37
N ILE A 218 -9.03 25.02 -2.08
CA ILE A 218 -7.82 24.33 -1.62
C ILE A 218 -6.65 25.32 -1.70
N ASN A 219 -5.90 25.45 -0.61
CA ASN A 219 -4.68 26.24 -0.51
C ASN A 219 -3.46 25.31 -0.48
N TYR A 220 -2.79 25.10 -1.61
CA TYR A 220 -1.73 24.09 -1.71
C TYR A 220 -0.55 24.30 -0.74
N PRO A 221 -0.04 25.53 -0.53
CA PRO A 221 0.95 25.81 0.51
C PRO A 221 0.54 25.40 1.94
N GLN A 222 -0.74 25.54 2.29
CA GLN A 222 -1.24 25.13 3.61
C GLN A 222 -1.69 23.65 3.64
N LEU A 223 -2.05 23.10 2.48
CA LEU A 223 -2.39 21.69 2.31
C LEU A 223 -1.18 20.80 2.59
N SER A 224 0.04 21.20 2.21
CA SER A 224 1.26 20.47 2.61
C SER A 224 1.42 20.42 4.12
N SER A 225 1.17 21.53 4.82
CA SER A 225 1.19 21.54 6.29
C SER A 225 0.12 20.61 6.86
N LEU A 226 -1.08 20.61 6.27
CA LEU A 226 -2.15 19.72 6.70
C LEU A 226 -1.79 18.23 6.54
N PHE A 227 -1.16 17.83 5.44
CA PHE A 227 -0.71 16.44 5.28
C PHE A 227 0.39 16.06 6.27
N SER A 228 1.27 17.00 6.64
CA SER A 228 2.37 16.74 7.58
C SER A 228 1.90 16.23 8.94
N VAL A 229 0.70 16.63 9.38
CA VAL A 229 0.04 16.18 10.63
C VAL A 229 -0.12 14.65 10.70
N SER A 230 -0.18 13.96 9.56
CA SER A 230 -0.35 12.49 9.48
C SER A 230 0.93 11.74 9.09
N LEU A 231 2.01 12.45 8.76
CA LEU A 231 3.26 11.87 8.27
C LEU A 231 4.35 11.87 9.35
N ASN A 232 5.34 10.99 9.21
CA ASN A 232 6.55 11.07 10.01
C ASN A 232 7.46 12.21 9.52
N SER A 233 8.43 12.60 10.36
CA SER A 233 9.34 13.73 10.09
C SER A 233 10.11 13.59 8.78
N ASP A 234 10.58 12.39 8.46
CA ASP A 234 11.43 12.12 7.29
C ASP A 234 10.69 12.31 5.96
N PHE A 235 9.35 12.17 5.98
CA PHE A 235 8.49 12.39 4.81
C PHE A 235 7.85 13.78 4.77
N SER A 236 7.73 14.47 5.91
CA SER A 236 7.21 15.84 5.97
C SER A 236 8.02 16.79 5.07
N ASP A 237 9.36 16.68 5.09
CA ASP A 237 10.25 17.51 4.26
C ASP A 237 10.08 17.27 2.75
N LYS A 238 9.51 16.11 2.37
CA LYS A 238 9.24 15.76 0.96
C LYS A 238 7.94 16.35 0.43
N LEU A 239 7.09 16.95 1.27
CA LEU A 239 5.85 17.61 0.85
C LEU A 239 6.07 18.97 0.18
N HIS A 240 7.31 19.43 0.03
CA HIS A 240 7.62 20.70 -0.62
C HIS A 240 7.03 20.81 -2.05
N GLU A 241 7.02 19.72 -2.84
CA GLU A 241 6.41 19.76 -4.17
C GLU A 241 4.91 20.10 -4.13
N LEU A 242 4.19 19.63 -3.12
CA LEU A 242 2.78 19.96 -2.95
C LEU A 242 2.61 21.44 -2.60
N SER A 243 3.49 22.01 -1.79
CA SER A 243 3.39 23.42 -1.38
C SER A 243 3.62 24.39 -2.53
N VAL A 244 4.43 24.00 -3.52
CA VAL A 244 4.72 24.79 -4.72
C VAL A 244 3.94 24.35 -5.97
N TRP A 245 3.01 23.41 -5.83
CA TRP A 245 2.22 22.90 -6.96
C TRP A 245 1.42 24.02 -7.65
N ALA A 246 0.61 24.74 -6.87
CA ALA A 246 -0.18 25.89 -7.29
C ALA A 246 -0.44 26.82 -6.10
N GLY A 247 -1.14 27.94 -6.30
CA GLY A 247 -1.58 28.79 -5.20
C GLY A 247 -2.85 28.25 -4.59
N TRP A 248 -3.90 28.24 -5.41
CA TRP A 248 -5.25 27.87 -4.99
C TRP A 248 -5.95 27.05 -6.05
N SER A 249 -6.95 26.28 -5.66
CA SER A 249 -7.98 25.82 -6.60
C SER A 249 -9.36 25.91 -5.96
N VAL A 250 -10.39 26.12 -6.79
CA VAL A 250 -11.78 26.24 -6.33
C VAL A 250 -12.68 25.36 -7.19
N HIS A 251 -13.55 24.59 -6.57
CA HIS A 251 -14.32 23.53 -7.21
C HIS A 251 -15.77 23.51 -6.74
N ALA A 252 -16.68 23.30 -7.69
CA ALA A 252 -18.05 22.88 -7.42
C ALA A 252 -18.05 21.40 -7.03
N LEU A 253 -18.65 21.07 -5.89
CA LEU A 253 -18.82 19.70 -5.40
C LEU A 253 -20.12 19.09 -5.95
N THR A 254 -20.04 17.82 -6.31
CA THR A 254 -21.20 17.00 -6.69
C THR A 254 -21.05 15.63 -6.05
N PHE A 255 -22.13 15.18 -5.41
CA PHE A 255 -22.19 13.89 -4.72
C PHE A 255 -23.08 12.94 -5.51
N GLU A 256 -22.52 11.82 -5.93
CA GLU A 256 -23.20 10.71 -6.60
C GLU A 256 -23.04 9.45 -5.75
N LYS A 257 -23.88 8.42 -5.91
CA LYS A 257 -23.99 7.28 -4.98
C LYS A 257 -22.67 6.65 -4.48
N LYS A 258 -21.62 6.64 -5.31
CA LYS A 258 -20.28 6.10 -4.98
C LYS A 258 -19.15 7.00 -5.46
N GLN A 259 -19.44 8.28 -5.72
CA GLN A 259 -18.47 9.17 -6.33
C GLN A 259 -18.67 10.60 -5.82
N ILE A 260 -17.57 11.22 -5.37
CA ILE A 260 -17.49 12.64 -5.10
C ILE A 260 -16.72 13.26 -6.25
N THR A 261 -17.33 14.22 -6.95
CA THR A 261 -16.67 14.95 -8.03
C THR A 261 -16.51 16.42 -7.63
N ALA A 262 -15.30 16.96 -7.75
CA ALA A 262 -15.02 18.38 -7.57
C ALA A 262 -14.47 18.97 -8.87
N LYS A 263 -15.27 19.76 -9.58
CA LYS A 263 -14.88 20.39 -10.86
C LYS A 263 -14.70 21.89 -10.68
N GLY A 264 -13.61 22.45 -11.17
CA GLY A 264 -13.43 23.89 -11.19
C GLY A 264 -12.09 24.29 -11.76
N PHE A 265 -11.45 25.26 -11.12
CA PHE A 265 -10.27 25.93 -11.67
C PHE A 265 -9.12 25.97 -10.68
N ILE A 266 -7.90 25.89 -11.19
CA ILE A 266 -6.65 26.03 -10.45
C ILE A 266 -5.99 27.35 -10.82
N LEU A 267 -5.48 28.06 -9.82
CA LEU A 267 -4.83 29.36 -9.93
C LEU A 267 -3.39 29.29 -9.47
N SER A 268 -2.54 29.94 -10.25
CA SER A 268 -1.19 30.26 -9.86
C SER A 268 -1.07 31.72 -9.42
N ASN A 269 -0.42 31.93 -8.27
CA ASN A 269 -0.12 33.26 -7.73
C ASN A 269 1.33 33.68 -7.99
N ASP A 270 2.19 32.75 -8.42
CA ASP A 270 3.62 32.98 -8.64
C ASP A 270 4.14 32.18 -9.84
N SER A 271 5.02 32.80 -10.62
CA SER A 271 5.82 32.18 -11.67
C SER A 271 6.57 30.92 -11.21
N MET A 272 6.99 30.84 -9.93
CA MET A 272 7.72 29.70 -9.36
C MET A 272 6.84 28.47 -9.12
N GLN A 273 5.52 28.60 -9.13
CA GLN A 273 4.61 27.46 -8.94
C GLN A 273 4.66 26.51 -10.14
N MET A 274 4.57 25.21 -9.89
CA MET A 274 4.71 24.16 -10.90
C MET A 274 3.67 24.27 -12.00
N ILE A 275 2.42 24.58 -11.64
CA ILE A 275 1.32 24.70 -12.61
C ILE A 275 1.57 25.79 -13.66
N SER A 276 2.29 26.85 -13.30
CA SER A 276 2.70 27.91 -14.23
C SER A 276 3.62 27.39 -15.34
N GLY A 277 4.22 26.19 -15.19
CA GLY A 277 5.05 25.56 -16.21
C GLY A 277 4.25 25.10 -17.44
N PHE A 278 2.94 24.95 -17.29
CA PHE A 278 2.04 24.63 -18.40
C PHE A 278 1.54 25.88 -19.16
N ASN A 279 1.90 27.09 -18.70
CA ASN A 279 1.57 28.31 -19.45
C ASN A 279 2.17 28.21 -20.86
N ASN A 280 1.32 28.38 -21.88
CA ASN A 280 1.68 28.25 -23.30
C ASN A 280 2.02 26.82 -23.78
N CYS A 281 1.65 25.80 -23.01
CA CYS A 281 1.60 24.42 -23.50
C CYS A 281 0.15 24.10 -23.90
N HIS A 282 -0.06 23.24 -24.89
CA HIS A 282 -1.36 22.56 -25.06
C HIS A 282 -1.25 21.12 -24.54
N GLY A 283 -2.37 20.57 -24.06
CA GLY A 283 -2.42 19.18 -23.63
C GLY A 283 -2.20 18.25 -24.82
N GLY A 284 -1.27 17.30 -24.69
CA GLY A 284 -1.14 16.19 -25.64
C GLY A 284 -2.23 15.13 -25.38
N VAL A 285 -2.41 14.22 -26.35
CA VAL A 285 -3.25 13.03 -26.15
C VAL A 285 -2.44 11.98 -25.37
N SER A 286 -2.84 11.74 -24.12
CA SER A 286 -2.20 10.76 -23.23
C SER A 286 -2.52 9.33 -23.69
N GLU A 287 -1.48 8.53 -23.91
CA GLU A 287 -1.58 7.12 -24.30
C GLU A 287 -1.06 6.17 -23.20
N ILE A 288 -0.64 6.70 -22.05
CA ILE A 288 -0.05 5.91 -20.95
C ILE A 288 -0.92 4.72 -20.52
N VAL A 289 -2.24 4.88 -20.57
CA VAL A 289 -3.20 3.83 -20.18
C VAL A 289 -3.10 2.57 -21.04
N LYS A 290 -2.54 2.67 -22.26
CA LYS A 290 -2.31 1.53 -23.15
C LYS A 290 -1.11 0.67 -22.74
N VAL A 291 -0.26 1.17 -21.84
CA VAL A 291 0.98 0.52 -21.44
C VAL A 291 1.11 0.32 -19.94
N LEU A 292 0.21 0.83 -19.10
CA LEU A 292 0.20 0.56 -17.67
C LEU A 292 -0.36 -0.83 -17.36
N SER A 293 0.37 -1.60 -16.56
CA SER A 293 -0.06 -2.90 -16.05
C SER A 293 -1.22 -2.76 -15.05
N GLN A 294 -2.09 -3.77 -14.97
CA GLN A 294 -3.26 -3.80 -14.08
C GLN A 294 -2.91 -3.68 -12.59
N ASN A 295 -1.69 -4.06 -12.21
CA ASN A 295 -1.18 -3.95 -10.84
C ASN A 295 -0.61 -2.56 -10.49
N THR A 296 -0.80 -1.56 -11.36
CA THR A 296 -0.51 -0.16 -11.06
C THR A 296 -1.43 0.32 -9.93
N ILE A 297 -0.82 0.79 -8.83
CA ILE A 297 -1.52 1.28 -7.64
C ILE A 297 -1.59 2.80 -7.60
N ALA A 298 -0.63 3.47 -8.23
CA ALA A 298 -0.66 4.92 -8.46
C ALA A 298 0.08 5.26 -9.75
N TYR A 299 -0.34 6.30 -10.45
CA TYR A 299 0.45 6.89 -11.53
C TYR A 299 0.25 8.40 -11.59
N GLN A 300 1.28 9.10 -12.06
CA GLN A 300 1.23 10.49 -12.47
C GLN A 300 1.73 10.63 -13.90
N THR A 301 1.10 11.47 -14.71
CA THR A 301 1.49 11.73 -16.10
C THR A 301 1.54 13.23 -16.38
N TYR A 302 2.48 13.62 -17.23
CA TYR A 302 2.61 14.94 -17.82
C TYR A 302 2.48 14.78 -19.33
N SER A 303 1.48 15.43 -19.93
CA SER A 303 1.24 15.40 -21.38
C SER A 303 1.27 16.79 -21.98
N PHE A 304 1.96 16.94 -23.10
CA PHE A 304 2.25 18.23 -23.73
C PHE A 304 2.27 18.11 -25.26
N SER A 305 1.78 19.12 -25.97
CA SER A 305 1.63 19.13 -27.44
C SER A 305 2.87 19.56 -28.21
N ASP A 306 3.69 20.43 -27.61
CA ASP A 306 4.80 21.11 -28.30
C ASP A 306 6.16 20.68 -27.72
N GLU A 307 7.18 20.65 -28.58
CA GLU A 307 8.53 20.18 -28.25
C GLU A 307 9.08 20.82 -26.96
N CYS A 308 9.12 20.05 -25.87
CA CYS A 308 9.98 20.22 -24.69
C CYS A 308 10.05 21.61 -24.01
N ASN A 309 9.16 22.58 -24.30
CA ASN A 309 9.18 23.88 -23.62
C ASN A 309 8.90 23.74 -22.12
N TRP A 310 8.00 22.82 -21.74
CA TRP A 310 7.75 22.49 -20.34
C TRP A 310 9.02 22.00 -19.63
N ILE A 311 9.83 21.14 -20.27
CA ILE A 311 11.09 20.64 -19.67
C ILE A 311 12.05 21.80 -19.35
N GLY A 312 12.14 22.79 -20.25
CA GLY A 312 12.98 23.97 -20.06
C GLY A 312 12.49 24.89 -18.92
N GLU A 313 11.19 25.15 -18.87
CA GLU A 313 10.57 26.00 -17.86
C GLU A 313 10.50 25.32 -16.48
N ASN A 314 10.16 24.04 -16.42
CA ASN A 314 10.13 23.25 -15.20
C ASN A 314 11.52 23.14 -14.57
N ARG A 315 12.58 22.99 -15.39
CA ARG A 315 13.97 22.98 -14.93
C ARG A 315 14.34 24.23 -14.13
N LYS A 316 13.97 25.43 -14.61
CA LYS A 316 14.29 26.68 -13.90
C LYS A 316 13.63 26.72 -12.52
N LYS A 317 12.39 26.25 -12.42
CA LYS A 317 11.58 26.29 -11.19
C LYS A 317 12.04 25.28 -10.15
N MET A 318 12.50 24.12 -10.61
CA MET A 318 13.01 23.07 -9.73
C MET A 318 14.50 23.23 -9.39
N SER A 319 15.12 24.35 -9.82
CA SER A 319 16.53 24.63 -9.56
C SER A 319 16.88 24.82 -8.09
N GLU A 320 15.88 24.98 -7.21
CA GLU A 320 16.06 25.06 -5.76
C GLU A 320 16.06 23.69 -5.06
N ASN A 321 15.48 22.67 -5.69
CA ASN A 321 15.42 21.32 -5.14
C ASN A 321 16.81 20.65 -5.13
N GLU A 322 17.23 20.15 -3.96
CA GLU A 322 18.55 19.56 -3.78
C GLU A 322 18.79 18.30 -4.63
N ASN A 323 17.79 17.42 -4.73
CA ASN A 323 17.89 16.21 -5.55
C ASN A 323 18.06 16.55 -7.03
N VAL A 324 17.32 17.57 -7.52
CA VAL A 324 17.45 18.04 -8.91
C VAL A 324 18.83 18.67 -9.13
N ARG A 325 19.31 19.51 -8.21
CA ARG A 325 20.67 20.09 -8.28
C ARG A 325 21.74 19.01 -8.33
N GLN A 326 21.62 17.97 -7.51
CA GLN A 326 22.57 16.87 -7.50
C GLN A 326 22.51 16.05 -8.79
N ALA A 327 21.30 15.76 -9.28
CA ALA A 327 21.10 15.10 -10.57
C ALA A 327 21.71 15.91 -11.72
N GLU A 328 21.53 17.24 -11.75
CA GLU A 328 22.15 18.14 -12.74
C GLU A 328 23.67 18.11 -12.70
N LYS A 329 24.27 18.06 -11.52
CA LYS A 329 25.73 17.92 -11.37
C LYS A 329 26.21 16.56 -11.89
N ASN A 330 25.50 15.48 -11.56
CA ASN A 330 25.85 14.13 -11.98
C ASN A 330 25.81 14.00 -13.52
N ILE A 331 24.73 14.43 -14.16
CA ILE A 331 24.60 14.37 -15.62
C ILE A 331 25.61 15.30 -16.32
N ALA A 332 25.85 16.51 -15.81
CA ALA A 332 26.83 17.44 -16.39
C ALA A 332 28.26 16.87 -16.33
N LYS A 333 28.61 16.17 -15.24
CA LYS A 333 29.87 15.44 -15.13
C LYS A 333 29.96 14.34 -16.18
N THR A 334 28.92 13.50 -16.31
CA THR A 334 28.88 12.42 -17.31
C THR A 334 29.01 12.94 -18.74
N GLU A 335 28.31 14.03 -19.09
CA GLU A 335 28.42 14.65 -20.42
C GLU A 335 29.82 15.19 -20.71
N LYS A 336 30.46 15.82 -19.70
CA LYS A 336 31.83 16.32 -19.80
C LYS A 336 32.83 15.18 -20.00
N ASP A 337 32.71 14.12 -19.20
CA ASP A 337 33.61 12.97 -19.26
C ASP A 337 33.46 12.19 -20.58
N ALA A 338 32.22 12.05 -21.07
CA ALA A 338 31.90 11.42 -22.35
C ALA A 338 32.21 12.28 -23.57
N GLY A 339 32.27 13.61 -23.42
CA GLY A 339 32.39 14.54 -24.55
C GLY A 339 31.16 14.51 -25.47
N TYR A 340 29.99 14.17 -24.91
CA TYR A 340 28.75 13.94 -25.67
C TYR A 340 27.56 14.61 -24.98
N PRO A 341 26.74 15.40 -25.69
CA PRO A 341 25.63 16.15 -25.09
C PRO A 341 24.40 15.25 -24.90
N ILE A 342 24.46 14.36 -23.90
CA ILE A 342 23.45 13.33 -23.62
C ILE A 342 22.05 13.93 -23.48
N ARG A 343 21.86 14.98 -22.67
CA ARG A 343 20.56 15.62 -22.41
C ARG A 343 19.93 16.16 -23.69
N GLU A 344 20.69 16.91 -24.47
CA GLU A 344 20.21 17.49 -25.73
C GLU A 344 19.87 16.42 -26.77
N LYS A 345 20.58 15.30 -26.79
CA LYS A 345 20.29 14.17 -27.68
C LYS A 345 19.06 13.39 -27.22
N PHE A 346 18.92 13.17 -25.91
CA PHE A 346 17.78 12.49 -25.32
C PHE A 346 16.48 13.29 -25.51
N LYS A 347 16.51 14.62 -25.33
CA LYS A 347 15.34 15.47 -25.58
C LYS A 347 14.75 15.32 -26.98
N LYS A 348 15.57 15.05 -28.00
CA LYS A 348 15.13 14.96 -29.40
C LYS A 348 14.23 13.74 -29.70
N ILE A 349 14.30 12.70 -28.88
CA ILE A 349 13.48 11.49 -29.07
C ILE A 349 12.18 11.53 -28.27
N ILE A 350 12.06 12.43 -27.28
CA ILE A 350 10.85 12.58 -26.47
C ILE A 350 9.71 13.09 -27.36
N ASP A 351 8.56 12.47 -27.22
CA ASP A 351 7.32 12.86 -27.89
C ASP A 351 6.46 13.72 -26.95
N THR A 352 5.19 13.37 -26.73
CA THR A 352 4.20 14.24 -26.06
C THR A 352 3.88 13.87 -24.62
N GLU A 353 4.56 12.89 -24.02
CA GLU A 353 4.10 12.31 -22.75
C GLU A 353 5.22 11.66 -21.93
N VAL A 354 5.21 11.92 -20.62
CA VAL A 354 6.04 11.22 -19.63
C VAL A 354 5.22 10.89 -18.39
N ALA A 355 5.50 9.75 -17.75
CA ALA A 355 4.76 9.31 -16.58
C ALA A 355 5.64 8.56 -15.58
N LEU A 356 5.17 8.48 -14.35
CA LEU A 356 5.66 7.59 -13.29
C LEU A 356 4.50 6.73 -12.82
N ALA A 357 4.73 5.43 -12.67
CA ALA A 357 3.75 4.51 -12.11
C ALA A 357 4.39 3.69 -10.99
N LEU A 358 3.64 3.54 -9.90
CA LEU A 358 3.96 2.65 -8.80
C LEU A 358 3.15 1.36 -8.97
N SER A 359 3.83 0.22 -8.99
CA SER A 359 3.23 -1.09 -9.26
C SER A 359 3.47 -2.08 -8.12
N GLY A 360 2.51 -2.96 -7.88
CA GLY A 360 2.60 -4.01 -6.87
C GLY A 360 2.26 -3.53 -5.46
N ASN A 361 2.88 -4.11 -4.44
CA ASN A 361 2.59 -3.81 -3.03
C ASN A 361 3.87 -3.39 -2.29
N PRO A 362 4.39 -2.17 -2.51
CA PRO A 362 5.65 -1.75 -1.89
C PRO A 362 5.51 -1.58 -0.37
N SER A 363 6.41 -2.20 0.41
CA SER A 363 6.66 -1.86 1.81
C SER A 363 7.95 -1.05 1.92
N GLY A 364 7.82 0.24 2.25
CA GLY A 364 8.97 1.12 2.46
C GLY A 364 9.52 1.73 1.17
N ASN A 365 10.52 1.08 0.56
CA ASN A 365 11.26 1.70 -0.55
C ASN A 365 10.50 1.61 -1.89
N LEU A 366 9.95 2.76 -2.32
CA LEU A 366 9.22 2.91 -3.58
C LEU A 366 10.11 2.71 -4.83
N ASP A 367 11.44 2.86 -4.70
CA ASP A 367 12.40 2.81 -5.81
C ASP A 367 12.31 1.50 -6.60
N ASN A 368 12.07 0.38 -5.92
CA ASN A 368 12.04 -0.95 -6.53
C ASN A 368 10.68 -1.34 -7.13
N ASN A 369 9.68 -0.47 -7.00
CA ASN A 369 8.32 -0.69 -7.48
C ASN A 369 7.86 0.39 -8.46
N THR A 370 8.73 1.37 -8.75
CA THR A 370 8.41 2.50 -9.62
C THR A 370 8.95 2.27 -11.03
N LEU A 371 8.10 2.54 -12.01
CA LEU A 371 8.41 2.56 -13.43
C LEU A 371 8.27 3.99 -13.96
N ALA A 372 9.25 4.47 -14.72
CA ALA A 372 9.11 5.70 -15.49
C ALA A 372 8.83 5.38 -16.95
N PHE A 373 7.93 6.14 -17.57
CA PHE A 373 7.51 5.96 -18.95
C PHE A 373 7.80 7.25 -19.71
N ILE A 374 8.44 7.13 -20.86
CA ILE A 374 8.76 8.28 -21.72
C ILE A 374 8.32 7.91 -23.13
N LYS A 375 7.28 8.57 -23.62
CA LYS A 375 6.81 8.41 -24.99
C LYS A 375 7.88 8.91 -25.95
N VAL A 376 8.20 8.12 -26.96
CA VAL A 376 9.20 8.45 -27.96
C VAL A 376 8.60 8.57 -29.35
N LYS A 377 9.14 9.49 -30.15
CA LYS A 377 8.69 9.75 -31.53
C LYS A 377 8.76 8.50 -32.41
N SER A 378 9.80 7.67 -32.21
CA SER A 378 9.89 6.34 -32.81
C SER A 378 10.77 5.39 -31.99
N LYS A 379 10.40 4.11 -31.93
CA LYS A 379 11.24 3.04 -31.34
C LYS A 379 12.64 2.99 -31.97
N LYS A 380 12.74 3.20 -33.29
CA LYS A 380 14.00 3.15 -34.03
C LYS A 380 14.96 4.25 -33.60
N ASP A 381 14.49 5.50 -33.56
CA ASP A 381 15.33 6.65 -33.21
C ASP A 381 15.74 6.60 -31.73
N ALA A 382 14.83 6.16 -30.86
CA ALA A 382 15.14 5.92 -29.46
C ALA A 382 16.28 4.91 -29.29
N LEU A 383 16.19 3.72 -29.91
CA LEU A 383 17.25 2.71 -29.87
C LEU A 383 18.58 3.22 -30.44
N GLN A 384 18.53 4.00 -31.52
CA GLN A 384 19.72 4.60 -32.12
C GLN A 384 20.40 5.58 -31.16
N ILE A 385 19.64 6.50 -30.54
CA ILE A 385 20.18 7.46 -29.56
C ILE A 385 20.69 6.74 -28.32
N MET A 386 19.99 5.71 -27.83
CA MET A 386 20.47 4.90 -26.69
C MET A 386 21.80 4.22 -26.99
N SER A 387 21.94 3.66 -28.21
CA SER A 387 23.21 3.05 -28.63
C SER A 387 24.34 4.08 -28.74
N GLN A 388 24.05 5.30 -29.19
CA GLN A 388 25.04 6.38 -29.23
C GLN A 388 25.48 6.82 -27.83
N ILE A 389 24.53 6.93 -26.89
CA ILE A 389 24.80 7.25 -25.48
C ILE A 389 25.69 6.16 -24.85
N ASP A 390 25.34 4.88 -25.01
CA ASP A 390 26.11 3.76 -24.44
C ASP A 390 27.56 3.73 -24.97
N LYS A 391 27.73 3.97 -26.29
CA LYS A 391 29.06 4.11 -26.91
C LYS A 391 29.87 5.28 -26.37
N ALA A 392 29.22 6.41 -26.10
CA ALA A 392 29.90 7.61 -25.60
C ALA A 392 30.40 7.44 -24.16
N ILE A 393 29.64 6.71 -23.32
CA ILE A 393 29.99 6.49 -21.91
C ILE A 393 31.05 5.40 -21.76
N LYS A 394 30.96 4.32 -22.55
CA LYS A 394 31.90 3.19 -22.49
C LYS A 394 33.04 3.38 -23.48
N LYS A 395 33.98 4.27 -23.17
CA LYS A 395 35.19 4.54 -23.98
C LYS A 395 36.01 3.29 -24.38
N ASN A 396 35.81 2.13 -23.74
CA ASN A 396 36.54 0.87 -23.98
C ASN A 396 35.71 -0.32 -24.55
N GLY A 397 34.52 -0.07 -25.12
CA GLY A 397 33.95 -0.97 -26.14
C GLY A 397 33.38 -2.34 -25.72
N LYS A 398 33.16 -2.63 -24.43
CA LYS A 398 32.28 -3.75 -24.06
C LYS A 398 30.81 -3.29 -24.16
N PRO A 399 29.96 -3.93 -24.99
CA PRO A 399 28.53 -3.58 -25.04
C PRO A 399 27.90 -3.69 -23.65
N ALA A 400 26.88 -2.88 -23.35
CA ALA A 400 26.01 -3.20 -22.22
C ALA A 400 25.52 -4.64 -22.33
N ALA A 401 25.47 -5.36 -21.19
CA ALA A 401 24.73 -6.61 -21.15
C ALA A 401 23.30 -6.33 -21.62
N VAL A 402 22.86 -7.07 -22.65
CA VAL A 402 21.49 -7.04 -23.15
C VAL A 402 20.86 -8.34 -22.68
N GLU A 403 19.88 -8.21 -21.78
CA GLU A 403 19.07 -9.34 -21.36
C GLU A 403 17.91 -9.47 -22.35
N GLN A 404 17.73 -10.67 -22.91
CA GLN A 404 16.58 -11.00 -23.74
C GLN A 404 15.51 -11.61 -22.84
N PHE A 405 14.34 -10.99 -22.78
CA PHE A 405 13.19 -11.53 -22.06
C PHE A 405 11.99 -11.52 -22.98
N LYS A 406 11.54 -12.72 -23.37
CA LYS A 406 10.51 -12.92 -24.42
C LYS A 406 10.88 -12.17 -25.71
N ASN A 407 10.01 -11.28 -26.22
CA ASN A 407 10.27 -10.49 -27.42
C ASN A 407 10.89 -9.10 -27.12
N HIS A 408 11.36 -8.89 -25.89
CA HIS A 408 11.86 -7.61 -25.40
C HIS A 408 13.34 -7.68 -25.03
N GLU A 409 14.02 -6.57 -25.28
CA GLU A 409 15.36 -6.33 -24.78
C GLU A 409 15.28 -5.51 -23.50
N ILE A 410 15.98 -5.95 -22.47
CA ILE A 410 16.24 -5.17 -21.24
C ILE A 410 17.71 -4.74 -21.27
N ARG A 411 17.92 -3.42 -21.18
CA ARG A 411 19.23 -2.78 -21.33
C ARG A 411 19.49 -1.85 -20.15
N LEU A 412 20.76 -1.62 -19.81
CA LEU A 412 21.16 -0.64 -18.80
C LEU A 412 21.62 0.66 -19.47
N MET A 413 21.05 1.80 -19.07
CA MET A 413 21.58 3.12 -19.37
C MET A 413 22.32 3.68 -18.14
N ASP A 414 23.63 3.55 -18.11
CA ASP A 414 24.45 3.99 -16.98
C ASP A 414 24.68 5.52 -16.99
N VAL A 415 23.59 6.28 -16.89
CA VAL A 415 23.56 7.75 -16.88
C VAL A 415 22.78 8.22 -15.66
N ASP A 416 23.47 8.36 -14.53
CA ASP A 416 22.86 8.88 -13.32
C ASP A 416 22.40 10.35 -13.48
N GLY A 417 21.27 10.68 -12.85
CA GLY A 417 20.70 12.03 -12.84
C GLY A 417 19.99 12.49 -14.13
N LEU A 418 19.91 11.67 -15.18
CA LEU A 418 19.28 12.10 -16.45
C LEU A 418 17.79 12.41 -16.30
N LEU A 419 16.99 11.48 -15.78
CA LEU A 419 15.54 11.65 -15.67
C LEU A 419 15.15 12.79 -14.73
N PRO A 420 15.74 12.92 -13.52
CA PRO A 420 15.39 14.02 -12.62
C PRO A 420 15.82 15.39 -13.16
N ALA A 421 16.94 15.46 -13.89
CA ALA A 421 17.39 16.70 -14.53
C ALA A 421 16.50 17.14 -15.71
N LEU A 422 15.72 16.23 -16.29
CA LEU A 422 14.79 16.54 -17.38
C LEU A 422 13.35 16.76 -16.88
N PHE A 423 12.89 15.96 -15.92
CA PHE A 423 11.47 15.88 -15.56
C PHE A 423 11.17 16.30 -14.12
N GLY A 424 12.19 16.53 -13.29
CA GLY A 424 12.03 17.03 -11.93
C GLY A 424 12.23 15.98 -10.84
N ASN A 425 12.03 16.42 -9.59
CA ASN A 425 12.33 15.63 -8.41
C ASN A 425 11.44 14.38 -8.26
N SER A 426 10.20 14.38 -8.78
CA SER A 426 9.37 13.17 -8.80
C SER A 426 10.04 11.98 -9.51
N PHE A 427 10.93 12.23 -10.48
CA PHE A 427 11.69 11.19 -11.21
C PHE A 427 12.99 10.77 -10.50
N SER A 428 13.36 11.37 -9.35
CA SER A 428 14.56 11.01 -8.56
C SER A 428 14.53 9.61 -7.95
N VAL A 429 13.34 9.01 -7.95
CA VAL A 429 13.09 7.60 -7.59
C VAL A 429 13.76 6.62 -8.57
N ILE A 430 13.99 7.00 -9.84
CA ILE A 430 14.70 6.17 -10.83
C ILE A 430 16.17 6.58 -10.91
N ARG A 431 17.07 5.65 -10.57
CA ARG A 431 18.52 5.89 -10.44
C ARG A 431 19.39 4.96 -11.28
N LYS A 432 18.99 3.70 -11.46
CA LYS A 432 19.78 2.71 -12.22
C LYS A 432 19.47 2.73 -13.71
N ASN A 433 18.29 3.21 -14.12
CA ASN A 433 17.88 3.34 -15.52
C ASN A 433 18.05 2.06 -16.36
N TYR A 434 17.67 0.90 -15.81
CA TYR A 434 17.35 -0.24 -16.67
C TYR A 434 16.14 0.11 -17.52
N PHE A 435 16.10 -0.26 -18.78
CA PHE A 435 14.99 0.07 -19.65
C PHE A 435 14.64 -1.01 -20.67
N THR A 436 13.38 -0.97 -21.09
CA THR A 436 12.86 -1.67 -22.27
C THR A 436 12.03 -0.70 -23.12
N ILE A 437 11.56 -1.12 -24.29
CA ILE A 437 10.63 -0.35 -25.12
C ILE A 437 9.34 -1.14 -25.34
N GLN A 438 8.21 -0.54 -24.96
CA GLN A 438 6.85 -1.09 -25.12
C GLN A 438 5.94 -0.04 -25.76
N ASN A 439 5.30 -0.34 -26.89
CA ASN A 439 4.37 0.57 -27.60
C ASN A 439 4.87 2.03 -27.73
N ASN A 440 6.13 2.23 -28.17
CA ASN A 440 6.78 3.55 -28.26
C ASN A 440 6.94 4.29 -26.92
N PHE A 441 6.92 3.60 -25.78
CA PHE A 441 7.41 4.11 -24.51
C PHE A 441 8.75 3.48 -24.17
N LEU A 442 9.73 4.31 -23.82
CA LEU A 442 10.88 3.87 -23.03
C LEU A 442 10.38 3.68 -21.59
N VAL A 443 10.47 2.46 -21.10
CA VAL A 443 10.04 2.09 -19.75
C VAL A 443 11.29 1.84 -18.90
N PHE A 444 11.51 2.68 -17.89
CA PHE A 444 12.66 2.64 -17.00
C PHE A 444 12.32 2.05 -15.64
N ALA A 445 13.26 1.32 -15.06
CA ALA A 445 13.18 0.74 -13.72
C ALA A 445 14.56 0.76 -13.04
N ASN A 446 14.57 0.49 -11.72
CA ASN A 446 15.81 0.28 -10.98
C ASN A 446 16.35 -1.16 -11.04
N LYS A 447 15.55 -2.12 -11.51
CA LYS A 447 15.91 -3.54 -11.60
C LYS A 447 15.37 -4.19 -12.89
N PRO A 448 16.13 -5.11 -13.52
CA PRO A 448 15.64 -5.92 -14.63
C PRO A 448 14.39 -6.74 -14.29
N SER A 449 14.35 -7.33 -13.08
CA SER A 449 13.23 -8.13 -12.57
C SER A 449 11.89 -7.38 -12.58
N LEU A 450 11.88 -6.08 -12.27
CA LEU A 450 10.67 -5.25 -12.36
C LEU A 450 10.21 -5.07 -13.82
N LEU A 451 11.14 -4.93 -14.77
CA LEU A 451 10.82 -4.85 -16.19
C LEU A 451 10.31 -6.19 -16.73
N ARG A 452 10.87 -7.33 -16.31
CA ARG A 452 10.34 -8.66 -16.67
C ARG A 452 8.89 -8.81 -16.24
N LYS A 453 8.58 -8.47 -14.99
CA LYS A 453 7.22 -8.48 -14.47
C LYS A 453 6.29 -7.59 -15.30
N TYR A 454 6.73 -6.37 -15.57
CA TYR A 454 5.99 -5.43 -16.41
C TYR A 454 5.71 -5.99 -17.81
N ILE A 455 6.73 -6.53 -18.49
CA ILE A 455 6.60 -7.15 -19.81
C ILE A 455 5.62 -8.32 -19.75
N GLU A 456 5.68 -9.15 -18.71
CA GLU A 456 4.76 -10.28 -18.55
C GLU A 456 3.30 -9.83 -18.36
N ASP A 457 3.06 -8.83 -17.52
CA ASP A 457 1.72 -8.28 -17.32
C ASP A 457 1.17 -7.71 -18.64
N VAL A 458 1.96 -6.90 -19.37
CA VAL A 458 1.52 -6.26 -20.61
C VAL A 458 1.31 -7.26 -21.75
N GLU A 459 2.23 -8.20 -21.98
CA GLU A 459 2.07 -9.24 -23.00
C GLU A 459 0.95 -10.23 -22.67
N GLY A 460 0.70 -10.47 -21.37
CA GLY A 460 -0.45 -11.24 -20.88
C GLY A 460 -1.78 -10.50 -21.00
N GLY A 461 -1.79 -9.24 -21.46
CA GLY A 461 -2.97 -8.40 -21.58
C GLY A 461 -3.48 -7.82 -20.26
N LEU A 462 -2.76 -7.99 -19.15
CA LEU A 462 -3.12 -7.49 -17.82
C LEU A 462 -2.82 -5.99 -17.73
N LEU A 463 -3.68 -5.18 -18.34
CA LEU A 463 -3.57 -3.73 -18.42
C LEU A 463 -4.58 -3.01 -17.51
N VAL A 464 -4.32 -1.74 -17.20
CA VAL A 464 -5.28 -0.88 -16.49
C VAL A 464 -6.61 -0.70 -17.25
N THR A 465 -6.62 -0.93 -18.56
CA THR A 465 -7.82 -0.94 -19.39
C THR A 465 -8.77 -2.10 -19.06
N GLN A 466 -8.35 -3.07 -18.25
CA GLN A 466 -9.18 -4.15 -17.73
C GLN A 466 -9.72 -3.88 -16.31
N LEU A 467 -9.46 -2.70 -15.73
CA LEU A 467 -10.03 -2.29 -14.44
C LEU A 467 -11.56 -2.09 -14.55
N PRO A 468 -12.29 -1.98 -13.42
CA PRO A 468 -13.72 -1.68 -13.44
C PRO A 468 -14.08 -0.46 -14.30
N GLU A 469 -15.27 -0.46 -14.90
CA GLU A 469 -15.70 0.56 -15.87
C GLU A 469 -15.62 2.00 -15.33
N THR A 470 -15.88 2.20 -14.04
CA THR A 470 -15.75 3.51 -13.36
C THR A 470 -14.32 4.06 -13.44
N MET A 471 -13.32 3.22 -13.15
CA MET A 471 -11.90 3.59 -13.27
C MET A 471 -11.52 3.79 -14.73
N GLN A 472 -12.03 2.99 -15.66
CA GLN A 472 -11.77 3.21 -17.08
C GLN A 472 -12.31 4.57 -17.54
N ALA A 473 -13.48 4.99 -17.05
CA ALA A 473 -14.04 6.30 -17.36
C ALA A 473 -13.18 7.45 -16.80
N GLU A 474 -12.57 7.29 -15.62
CA GLU A 474 -11.59 8.23 -15.07
C GLU A 474 -10.31 8.29 -15.94
N LEU A 475 -9.79 7.13 -16.32
CA LEU A 475 -8.61 7.02 -17.19
C LEU A 475 -8.81 7.68 -18.56
N ARG A 476 -10.02 7.59 -19.15
CA ARG A 476 -10.34 8.28 -20.42
C ARG A 476 -10.33 9.80 -20.28
N LYS A 477 -10.63 10.35 -19.09
CA LYS A 477 -10.55 11.80 -18.85
C LYS A 477 -9.09 12.30 -18.83
N ALA A 478 -8.13 11.42 -18.51
CA ALA A 478 -6.70 11.75 -18.52
C ALA A 478 -6.18 11.98 -19.95
N GLU A 479 -6.86 11.42 -20.97
CA GLU A 479 -6.46 11.49 -22.38
C GLU A 479 -6.23 12.93 -22.86
N HIS A 480 -6.97 13.92 -22.35
CA HIS A 480 -6.82 15.33 -22.72
C HIS A 480 -6.30 16.22 -21.60
N SER A 481 -5.67 15.62 -20.58
CA SER A 481 -5.13 16.34 -19.42
C SER A 481 -3.65 16.68 -19.62
N MET A 482 -3.23 17.87 -19.18
CA MET A 482 -1.82 18.27 -19.14
C MET A 482 -1.08 17.58 -17.98
N TYR A 483 -1.79 17.38 -16.88
CA TYR A 483 -1.36 16.59 -15.74
C TYR A 483 -2.50 15.70 -15.28
N ALA A 484 -2.21 14.44 -14.96
CA ALA A 484 -3.15 13.57 -14.27
C ALA A 484 -2.44 12.72 -13.21
N LEU A 485 -3.12 12.49 -12.10
CA LEU A 485 -2.71 11.64 -10.99
C LEU A 485 -3.88 10.70 -10.68
N LEU A 486 -3.60 9.39 -10.67
CA LEU A 486 -4.52 8.38 -10.17
C LEU A 486 -3.84 7.65 -9.02
N ILE A 487 -4.56 7.45 -7.92
CA ILE A 487 -4.16 6.62 -6.79
C ILE A 487 -5.28 5.63 -6.53
N ARG A 488 -4.94 4.41 -6.12
CA ARG A 488 -5.87 3.36 -5.69
C ARG A 488 -5.66 3.09 -4.20
N PRO A 489 -6.30 3.87 -3.30
CA PRO A 489 -5.99 3.81 -1.88
C PRO A 489 -6.14 2.41 -1.27
N GLU A 490 -7.11 1.62 -1.75
CA GLU A 490 -7.29 0.20 -1.37
C GLU A 490 -6.02 -0.66 -1.51
N GLN A 491 -5.05 -0.27 -2.35
CA GLN A 491 -3.79 -0.99 -2.58
C GLN A 491 -2.57 -0.28 -1.99
N CYS A 492 -2.77 0.84 -1.29
CA CYS A 492 -1.68 1.69 -0.78
C CYS A 492 -1.47 1.58 0.73
N THR A 493 -2.15 0.68 1.45
CA THR A 493 -2.03 0.58 2.92
C THR A 493 -0.58 0.43 3.40
N PRO A 494 0.27 -0.45 2.84
CA PRO A 494 1.66 -0.56 3.29
C PRO A 494 2.50 0.69 2.97
N VAL A 495 2.20 1.37 1.86
CA VAL A 495 2.83 2.64 1.51
C VAL A 495 2.51 3.69 2.56
N TRP A 496 1.22 3.89 2.86
CA TRP A 496 0.79 4.85 3.87
C TRP A 496 1.37 4.54 5.25
N GLN A 497 1.33 3.28 5.68
CA GLN A 497 1.93 2.87 6.95
C GLN A 497 3.42 3.19 7.06
N SER A 498 4.17 3.12 5.95
CA SER A 498 5.60 3.42 5.92
C SER A 498 5.93 4.91 6.05
N VAL A 499 5.02 5.79 5.61
CA VAL A 499 5.22 7.26 5.62
C VAL A 499 4.50 7.95 6.78
N SER A 500 3.55 7.27 7.42
CA SER A 500 2.73 7.81 8.50
C SER A 500 3.48 7.91 9.84
N ASN A 501 3.04 8.88 10.67
CA ASN A 501 3.39 8.95 12.08
C ASN A 501 2.81 7.78 12.88
N GLU A 502 3.16 7.67 14.16
CA GLU A 502 2.78 6.52 15.00
C GLU A 502 1.26 6.39 15.15
N VAL A 503 0.55 7.50 15.33
CA VAL A 503 -0.90 7.53 15.52
C VAL A 503 -1.62 7.04 14.27
N THR A 504 -1.29 7.62 13.11
CA THR A 504 -1.87 7.24 11.82
C THR A 504 -1.50 5.81 11.44
N ARG A 505 -0.26 5.38 11.68
CA ARG A 505 0.17 3.99 11.42
C ARG A 505 -0.62 2.99 12.27
N LYS A 506 -0.84 3.29 13.57
CA LYS A 506 -1.67 2.46 14.45
C LYS A 506 -3.10 2.37 13.94
N MET A 507 -3.68 3.47 13.47
CA MET A 507 -5.02 3.47 12.85
C MET A 507 -5.05 2.57 11.60
N LEU A 508 -4.15 2.79 10.64
CA LEU A 508 -4.07 2.01 9.40
C LEU A 508 -3.78 0.52 9.63
N SER A 509 -3.20 0.15 10.77
CA SER A 509 -2.97 -1.25 11.15
C SER A 509 -4.21 -1.96 11.72
N ARG A 510 -5.20 -1.18 12.17
CA ARG A 510 -6.42 -1.66 12.86
C ARG A 510 -7.68 -1.52 12.03
N SER A 511 -7.67 -0.68 10.99
CA SER A 511 -8.82 -0.42 10.14
C SER A 511 -8.55 -0.76 8.68
N ASN A 512 -9.62 -1.08 7.96
CA ASN A 512 -9.62 -1.21 6.50
C ASN A 512 -10.05 0.10 5.83
N TYR A 513 -9.74 1.25 6.44
CA TYR A 513 -10.26 2.54 6.00
C TYR A 513 -9.99 2.83 4.52
N LEU A 514 -8.76 2.57 4.06
CA LEU A 514 -8.35 2.80 2.68
C LEU A 514 -9.06 1.87 1.67
N GLU A 515 -9.53 0.69 2.09
CA GLU A 515 -10.27 -0.25 1.22
C GLU A 515 -11.63 0.30 0.80
N ARG A 516 -12.15 1.32 1.47
CA ARG A 516 -13.39 2.03 1.09
C ARG A 516 -13.20 2.92 -0.13
N PHE A 517 -11.97 3.25 -0.48
CA PHE A 517 -11.65 4.16 -1.59
C PHE A 517 -11.02 3.36 -2.72
N SER A 518 -11.80 3.14 -3.77
CA SER A 518 -11.34 2.46 -4.98
C SER A 518 -10.34 3.31 -5.76
N SER A 519 -10.62 4.60 -5.96
CA SER A 519 -9.74 5.54 -6.66
C SER A 519 -9.83 6.96 -6.11
N PHE A 520 -8.69 7.65 -6.22
CA PHE A 520 -8.57 9.10 -6.18
C PHE A 520 -7.96 9.55 -7.51
N TYR A 521 -8.68 10.37 -8.26
CA TYR A 521 -8.23 10.92 -9.54
C TYR A 521 -8.18 12.44 -9.47
N TYR A 522 -7.06 13.00 -9.93
CA TYR A 522 -6.83 14.43 -10.02
C TYR A 522 -6.28 14.78 -11.40
N SER A 523 -6.80 15.83 -12.02
CA SER A 523 -6.34 16.25 -13.35
C SER A 523 -6.40 17.76 -13.55
N VAL A 524 -5.48 18.24 -14.39
CA VAL A 524 -5.37 19.63 -14.82
C VAL A 524 -5.30 19.70 -16.34
N SER A 525 -6.05 20.62 -16.93
CA SER A 525 -6.08 20.87 -18.38
C SER A 525 -6.25 22.36 -18.69
N ASN A 526 -5.94 22.75 -19.94
CA ASN A 526 -6.15 24.10 -20.46
C ASN A 526 -5.55 25.23 -19.61
N VAL A 527 -4.32 25.07 -19.11
CA VAL A 527 -3.64 26.12 -18.34
C VAL A 527 -3.26 27.30 -19.24
N GLN A 528 -3.84 28.47 -18.99
CA GLN A 528 -3.55 29.73 -19.69
C GLN A 528 -3.60 30.90 -18.70
N ASN A 529 -2.67 31.85 -18.84
CA ASN A 529 -2.61 33.05 -18.00
C ASN A 529 -2.68 32.75 -16.48
N SER A 530 -1.97 31.71 -16.03
CA SER A 530 -1.94 31.29 -14.62
C SER A 530 -3.26 30.74 -14.06
N GLU A 531 -4.22 30.37 -14.92
CA GLU A 531 -5.45 29.67 -14.56
C GLU A 531 -5.63 28.41 -15.42
N GLY A 532 -6.23 27.33 -14.90
CA GLY A 532 -6.55 26.14 -15.69
C GLY A 532 -7.74 25.37 -15.16
N ASN A 533 -8.29 24.47 -15.96
CA ASN A 533 -9.34 23.55 -15.54
C ASN A 533 -8.77 22.48 -14.61
N CYS A 534 -9.48 22.15 -13.55
CA CYS A 534 -9.01 21.25 -12.52
C CYS A 534 -10.14 20.37 -11.99
N THR A 535 -9.95 19.06 -11.96
CA THR A 535 -10.97 18.08 -11.53
C THR A 535 -10.39 17.10 -10.53
N PHE A 536 -11.12 16.90 -9.42
CA PHE A 536 -10.93 15.82 -8.45
C PHE A 536 -12.09 14.84 -8.54
N ILE A 537 -11.81 13.54 -8.41
CA ILE A 537 -12.81 12.49 -8.32
C ILE A 537 -12.37 11.51 -7.24
N ILE A 538 -13.24 11.23 -6.29
CA ILE A 538 -13.06 10.20 -5.27
C ILE A 538 -14.14 9.15 -5.50
N THR A 539 -13.75 7.92 -5.78
CA THR A 539 -14.69 6.82 -6.01
C THR A 539 -14.64 5.84 -4.85
N THR A 540 -15.79 5.64 -4.20
CA THR A 540 -15.94 4.84 -2.99
C THR A 540 -16.52 3.46 -3.29
N GLN A 541 -16.29 2.51 -2.38
CA GLN A 541 -16.80 1.15 -2.48
C GLN A 541 -17.10 0.59 -1.10
N ASN A 542 -18.00 -0.40 -1.06
CA ASN A 542 -18.21 -1.18 0.15
C ASN A 542 -17.15 -2.28 0.20
N PRO A 543 -16.35 -2.40 1.26
CA PRO A 543 -15.43 -3.52 1.42
C PRO A 543 -16.28 -4.79 1.60
N GLU A 544 -16.41 -5.59 0.53
CA GLU A 544 -17.00 -6.92 0.66
C GLU A 544 -15.99 -7.87 1.32
N PRO A 545 -16.42 -8.77 2.22
CA PRO A 545 -15.57 -9.84 2.72
C PRO A 545 -15.25 -10.78 1.56
N LYS A 546 -14.08 -10.59 0.94
CA LYS A 546 -13.64 -11.44 -0.17
C LYS A 546 -13.23 -12.81 0.39
N GLN A 547 -14.12 -13.81 0.36
CA GLN A 547 -13.71 -15.22 0.26
C GLN A 547 -13.24 -15.48 -1.17
N LYS A 548 -12.07 -14.93 -1.51
CA LYS A 548 -11.45 -15.16 -2.80
C LYS A 548 -9.95 -15.26 -2.58
N VAL A 549 -9.37 -16.34 -3.12
CA VAL A 549 -7.93 -16.45 -3.25
C VAL A 549 -7.41 -15.19 -3.92
N THR A 550 -6.65 -14.42 -3.16
CA THR A 550 -6.14 -13.12 -3.58
C THR A 550 -4.67 -13.29 -3.86
N LYS A 551 -4.27 -13.12 -5.12
CA LYS A 551 -2.86 -12.99 -5.49
C LYS A 551 -2.34 -11.68 -4.90
N LEU A 552 -1.52 -11.75 -3.86
CA LEU A 552 -0.97 -10.58 -3.18
C LEU A 552 0.11 -9.90 -4.04
N TRP A 553 1.05 -10.69 -4.54
CA TRP A 553 2.09 -10.20 -5.43
C TRP A 553 2.76 -11.34 -6.23
N THR A 554 3.46 -10.94 -7.28
CA THR A 554 4.39 -11.76 -8.05
C THR A 554 5.73 -11.01 -8.07
N SER A 555 6.85 -11.71 -7.89
CA SER A 555 8.20 -11.14 -7.91
C SER A 555 9.11 -12.03 -8.75
N PHE A 556 10.05 -11.42 -9.46
CA PHE A 556 11.10 -12.13 -10.19
C PHE A 556 12.40 -11.98 -9.46
N SER A 557 13.10 -13.08 -9.22
CA SER A 557 14.47 -13.07 -8.77
C SER A 557 15.38 -12.59 -9.91
N ASP A 558 16.48 -11.91 -9.58
CA ASP A 558 17.43 -11.45 -10.59
C ASP A 558 18.17 -12.63 -11.26
N THR A 559 18.26 -13.78 -10.57
CA THR A 559 18.79 -15.06 -11.10
C THR A 559 17.88 -16.25 -10.73
N SER A 560 18.20 -17.46 -11.20
CA SER A 560 17.40 -18.66 -10.93
C SER A 560 17.51 -19.10 -9.46
N LEU A 561 16.36 -19.43 -8.86
CA LEU A 561 16.25 -20.08 -7.57
C LEU A 561 16.83 -21.49 -7.66
N LEU A 562 17.77 -21.76 -6.76
CA LEU A 562 18.36 -23.06 -6.54
C LEU A 562 17.62 -23.85 -5.46
N ASN A 563 17.29 -23.21 -4.34
CA ASN A 563 16.59 -23.84 -3.21
C ASN A 563 15.42 -22.99 -2.72
N GLY A 564 14.39 -23.66 -2.19
CA GLY A 564 13.17 -23.04 -1.69
C GLY A 564 12.02 -23.12 -2.71
N PRO A 565 10.97 -22.30 -2.54
CA PRO A 565 10.81 -21.30 -1.48
C PRO A 565 10.51 -21.93 -0.11
N PHE A 566 10.88 -21.23 0.95
CA PHE A 566 10.56 -21.55 2.35
C PHE A 566 9.75 -20.39 2.96
N MET A 567 8.80 -20.71 3.84
CA MET A 567 7.94 -19.72 4.50
C MET A 567 7.91 -19.96 6.00
N PHE A 568 7.99 -18.87 6.76
CA PHE A 568 7.96 -18.88 8.22
C PHE A 568 7.17 -17.68 8.75
N SER A 569 6.69 -17.75 9.99
CA SER A 569 6.02 -16.62 10.64
C SER A 569 6.34 -16.49 12.12
N ARG A 570 6.23 -15.25 12.59
CA ARG A 570 6.26 -14.88 14.00
C ARG A 570 5.58 -13.53 14.20
N ASP A 571 4.79 -13.39 15.27
CA ASP A 571 4.17 -12.10 15.69
C ASP A 571 3.44 -11.33 14.56
N LYS A 572 2.77 -12.07 13.66
CA LYS A 572 2.07 -11.60 12.44
C LYS A 572 2.96 -11.16 11.27
N GLU A 573 4.27 -11.37 11.35
CA GLU A 573 5.18 -11.19 10.23
C GLU A 573 5.43 -12.51 9.48
N ILE A 574 5.58 -12.41 8.16
CA ILE A 574 5.97 -13.53 7.30
C ILE A 574 7.40 -13.30 6.78
N PHE A 575 8.19 -14.37 6.83
CA PHE A 575 9.54 -14.45 6.29
C PHE A 575 9.56 -15.48 5.16
N ILE A 576 10.01 -15.05 3.99
CA ILE A 576 10.13 -15.91 2.81
C ILE A 576 11.61 -16.07 2.48
N LEU A 577 12.12 -17.29 2.50
CA LEU A 577 13.52 -17.57 2.18
C LEU A 577 13.65 -18.36 0.89
N TYR A 578 14.65 -18.02 0.08
CA TYR A 578 15.10 -18.81 -1.05
C TYR A 578 16.59 -18.60 -1.27
N GLN A 579 17.26 -19.59 -1.85
CA GLN A 579 18.64 -19.45 -2.28
C GLN A 579 18.72 -19.41 -3.79
N ASP A 580 19.53 -18.54 -4.34
CA ASP A 580 19.79 -18.45 -5.77
C ASP A 580 21.01 -19.29 -6.24
N ASP A 581 21.22 -19.33 -7.55
CA ASP A 581 22.36 -19.96 -8.21
C ASP A 581 23.73 -19.31 -7.91
N ALA A 582 23.75 -18.08 -7.38
CA ALA A 582 24.93 -17.40 -6.88
C ALA A 582 25.27 -17.78 -5.42
N MET A 583 24.55 -18.76 -4.86
CA MET A 583 24.65 -19.22 -3.47
C MET A 583 24.25 -18.16 -2.43
N ILE A 584 23.49 -17.14 -2.83
CA ILE A 584 22.99 -16.11 -1.93
C ILE A 584 21.64 -16.57 -1.38
N LEU A 585 21.52 -16.60 -0.06
CA LEU A 585 20.26 -16.78 0.64
C LEU A 585 19.57 -15.43 0.78
N HIS A 586 18.37 -15.30 0.22
CA HIS A 586 17.55 -14.10 0.29
C HIS A 586 16.44 -14.30 1.32
N CYS A 587 16.16 -13.26 2.11
CA CYS A 587 14.96 -13.20 2.95
C CYS A 587 14.07 -12.05 2.46
N LEU A 588 12.83 -12.38 2.09
CA LEU A 588 11.79 -11.41 1.74
C LEU A 588 10.75 -11.29 2.86
N ASP A 589 10.10 -10.14 2.92
CA ASP A 589 8.91 -9.94 3.74
C ASP A 589 7.62 -10.44 3.04
N GLN A 590 6.48 -10.33 3.74
CA GLN A 590 5.16 -10.69 3.23
C GLN A 590 4.71 -9.93 1.97
N ASN A 591 5.38 -8.83 1.62
CA ASN A 591 5.11 -8.01 0.44
C ASN A 591 6.10 -8.30 -0.71
N GLY A 592 7.02 -9.24 -0.51
CA GLY A 592 8.03 -9.63 -1.50
C GLY A 592 9.27 -8.73 -1.51
N ASN A 593 9.43 -7.84 -0.51
CA ASN A 593 10.56 -6.92 -0.43
C ASN A 593 11.73 -7.57 0.34
N ASN A 594 12.95 -7.31 -0.14
CA ASN A 594 14.17 -7.88 0.45
C ASN A 594 14.43 -7.29 1.84
N ARG A 595 14.49 -8.15 2.87
CA ARG A 595 14.87 -7.79 4.24
C ARG A 595 16.38 -7.84 4.42
N TRP A 596 16.99 -8.93 4.00
CA TRP A 596 18.44 -9.13 4.04
C TRP A 596 18.85 -10.22 3.06
N THR A 597 20.15 -10.26 2.77
CA THR A 597 20.80 -11.30 1.96
C THR A 597 22.01 -11.84 2.70
N LEU A 598 22.33 -13.11 2.49
CA LEU A 598 23.48 -13.76 3.09
C LEU A 598 24.20 -14.63 2.05
N GLN A 599 25.47 -14.33 1.78
CA GLN A 599 26.32 -15.18 0.95
C GLN A 599 26.64 -16.48 1.71
N LEU A 600 26.33 -17.63 1.11
CA LEU A 600 26.65 -18.94 1.67
C LEU A 600 27.86 -19.56 0.96
N ASP A 601 28.46 -20.54 1.63
CA ASP A 601 29.60 -21.31 1.11
C ASP A 601 29.21 -22.30 -0.01
N SER A 602 27.98 -22.84 0.05
CA SER A 602 27.44 -23.72 -0.99
C SER A 602 25.90 -23.73 -0.97
N SER A 603 25.31 -24.59 -1.78
CA SER A 603 23.87 -24.88 -1.75
C SER A 603 23.41 -25.21 -0.32
N VAL A 604 22.28 -24.65 0.09
CA VAL A 604 21.48 -25.15 1.22
C VAL A 604 21.12 -26.60 0.91
N VAL A 605 21.15 -27.43 1.94
CA VAL A 605 20.83 -28.85 1.85
C VAL A 605 19.67 -29.14 2.81
N GLY A 606 18.64 -29.82 2.32
CA GLY A 606 17.45 -30.11 3.10
C GLY A 606 16.50 -28.92 3.25
N LYS A 607 15.79 -28.86 4.37
CA LYS A 607 14.89 -27.76 4.72
C LYS A 607 15.60 -26.73 5.59
N ILE A 608 15.14 -25.49 5.53
CA ILE A 608 15.41 -24.49 6.57
C ILE A 608 14.38 -24.70 7.68
N CYS A 609 14.84 -24.76 8.93
CA CYS A 609 14.01 -24.93 10.12
C CYS A 609 13.87 -23.60 10.88
N GLN A 610 12.74 -23.42 11.56
CA GLN A 610 12.53 -22.27 12.45
C GLN A 610 12.92 -22.67 13.88
N GLY A 611 13.96 -22.02 14.40
CA GLY A 611 14.44 -22.16 15.78
C GLY A 611 14.06 -20.96 16.65
N ILE A 612 14.39 -21.06 17.94
CA ILE A 612 14.32 -19.96 18.91
C ILE A 612 15.69 -19.80 19.54
N SER A 613 16.20 -18.57 19.60
CA SER A 613 17.47 -18.26 20.24
C SER A 613 17.36 -18.39 21.76
N ASP A 614 18.23 -19.19 22.35
CA ASP A 614 18.33 -19.40 23.80
C ASP A 614 18.68 -18.11 24.57
N ASN A 615 19.31 -17.13 23.90
CA ASN A 615 19.83 -15.92 24.55
C ASN A 615 18.77 -14.82 24.73
N ASP A 616 17.86 -14.68 23.77
CA ASP A 616 16.89 -13.56 23.70
C ASP A 616 15.46 -13.99 23.35
N GLY A 617 15.22 -15.29 23.12
CA GLY A 617 13.92 -15.83 22.75
C GLY A 617 13.45 -15.43 21.36
N LYS A 618 14.29 -14.81 20.53
CA LYS A 618 13.93 -14.36 19.17
C LYS A 618 13.99 -15.49 18.15
N MET A 619 13.36 -15.27 17.00
CA MET A 619 13.27 -16.28 15.96
C MET A 619 14.59 -16.34 15.19
N GLN A 620 14.96 -17.55 14.79
CA GLN A 620 16.12 -17.81 13.96
C GLN A 620 15.80 -18.87 12.90
N PHE A 621 16.64 -18.91 11.89
CA PHE A 621 16.65 -19.88 10.80
C PHE A 621 17.85 -20.79 10.97
N ASP A 622 17.57 -22.07 11.11
CA ASP A 622 18.58 -23.10 11.29
C ASP A 622 18.65 -23.93 10.01
N PHE A 623 19.83 -24.08 9.43
CA PHE A 623 20.01 -24.89 8.24
C PHE A 623 21.46 -25.35 8.07
N ALA A 624 21.67 -26.26 7.12
CA ALA A 624 22.98 -26.71 6.71
C ALA A 624 23.22 -26.42 5.23
N THR A 625 24.47 -26.19 4.89
CA THR A 625 24.99 -26.38 3.54
C THR A 625 25.67 -27.74 3.47
N THR A 626 26.30 -28.07 2.34
CA THR A 626 26.99 -29.36 2.18
C THR A 626 28.08 -29.58 3.24
N SER A 627 28.68 -28.51 3.77
CA SER A 627 29.85 -28.60 4.67
C SER A 627 29.75 -27.78 5.96
N GLN A 628 28.73 -26.93 6.10
CA GLN A 628 28.62 -26.00 7.23
C GLN A 628 27.19 -25.94 7.78
N LEU A 629 27.09 -25.62 9.07
CA LEU A 629 25.85 -25.33 9.78
C LEU A 629 25.71 -23.82 9.94
N TYR A 630 24.50 -23.32 9.81
CA TYR A 630 24.15 -21.92 9.98
C TYR A 630 22.99 -21.78 10.96
N ILE A 631 23.12 -20.81 11.86
CA ILE A 631 22.06 -20.31 12.71
C ILE A 631 22.00 -18.80 12.46
N VAL A 632 20.91 -18.33 11.87
CA VAL A 632 20.77 -16.96 11.39
C VAL A 632 19.53 -16.34 12.03
N SER A 633 19.70 -15.24 12.75
CA SER A 633 18.56 -14.51 13.33
C SER A 633 17.57 -14.01 12.27
N GLU A 634 16.37 -13.64 12.70
CA GLU A 634 15.35 -12.99 11.85
C GLU A 634 15.85 -11.75 11.07
N ASN A 635 16.91 -11.10 11.56
CA ASN A 635 17.54 -9.91 10.96
C ASN A 635 18.75 -10.25 10.07
N GLY A 636 19.01 -11.52 9.76
CA GLY A 636 20.11 -11.93 8.89
C GLY A 636 21.49 -11.97 9.57
N THR A 637 21.54 -11.75 10.89
CA THR A 637 22.81 -11.84 11.64
C THR A 637 23.10 -13.29 12.02
N ILE A 638 24.30 -13.76 11.69
CA ILE A 638 24.77 -15.11 12.06
C ILE A 638 25.07 -15.16 13.56
N ALA A 639 24.63 -16.22 14.24
CA ALA A 639 24.85 -16.41 15.66
C ALA A 639 26.35 -16.62 16.01
N THR A 640 26.74 -16.19 17.21
CA THR A 640 28.11 -16.32 17.73
C THR A 640 28.51 -17.81 17.78
N LYS A 641 29.49 -18.21 16.93
CA LYS A 641 30.04 -19.57 16.66
C LYS A 641 29.60 -20.22 15.34
N TYR A 642 28.71 -19.59 14.59
CA TYR A 642 28.32 -20.03 13.26
C TYR A 642 28.98 -19.13 12.19
N PRO A 643 29.15 -19.61 10.95
CA PRO A 643 28.89 -20.99 10.54
C PRO A 643 29.90 -21.99 11.13
N GLN A 644 29.41 -23.20 11.43
CA GLN A 644 30.23 -24.27 12.01
C GLN A 644 30.50 -25.35 10.96
N LYS A 645 31.76 -25.76 10.82
CA LYS A 645 32.12 -26.85 9.90
C LYS A 645 31.61 -28.20 10.37
N LEU A 646 31.07 -28.99 9.45
CA LEU A 646 30.64 -30.35 9.69
C LEU A 646 31.83 -31.33 9.66
N PRO A 647 31.81 -32.39 10.48
CA PRO A 647 32.83 -33.45 10.44
C PRO A 647 32.86 -34.23 9.11
N ALA A 648 31.72 -34.30 8.43
CA ALA A 648 31.55 -34.89 7.12
C ALA A 648 30.41 -34.18 6.37
N ALA A 649 30.41 -34.24 5.04
CA ALA A 649 29.38 -33.58 4.25
C ALA A 649 27.98 -34.16 4.53
N THR A 650 26.94 -33.34 4.41
CA THR A 650 25.54 -33.78 4.46
C THR A 650 24.85 -33.58 3.12
N THR A 651 24.03 -34.55 2.70
CA THR A 651 23.11 -34.46 1.54
C THR A 651 21.65 -34.30 1.96
N ILE A 652 21.39 -34.26 3.26
CA ILE A 652 20.04 -34.31 3.84
C ILE A 652 19.77 -33.04 4.64
N GLY A 653 20.81 -32.45 5.22
CA GLY A 653 20.76 -31.20 5.94
C GLY A 653 20.61 -31.40 7.44
N LEU A 654 19.91 -30.44 8.04
CA LEU A 654 19.65 -30.33 9.48
C LEU A 654 18.21 -30.73 9.78
N THR A 655 17.97 -31.32 10.95
CA THR A 655 16.65 -31.34 11.58
C THR A 655 16.73 -30.65 12.94
N SER A 656 15.99 -29.55 13.11
CA SER A 656 15.82 -28.83 14.37
C SER A 656 14.34 -28.59 14.68
N SER A 657 14.05 -28.24 15.94
CA SER A 657 12.72 -27.90 16.43
C SER A 657 12.82 -26.74 17.42
N SER A 658 11.84 -25.84 17.42
CA SER A 658 11.74 -24.77 18.42
C SER A 658 11.44 -25.28 19.83
N ALA A 659 10.99 -26.53 19.96
CA ALA A 659 10.72 -27.20 21.23
C ALA A 659 11.91 -27.99 21.80
N SER A 660 13.07 -27.97 21.13
CA SER A 660 14.27 -28.69 21.55
C SER A 660 15.50 -27.78 21.51
N ASP A 661 16.43 -28.00 22.45
CA ASP A 661 17.75 -27.38 22.52
C ASP A 661 18.84 -28.16 21.75
N ILE A 662 18.44 -29.27 21.11
CA ILE A 662 19.31 -30.17 20.34
C ILE A 662 18.82 -30.22 18.90
N TYR A 663 19.77 -30.27 17.97
CA TYR A 663 19.49 -30.52 16.55
C TYR A 663 20.39 -31.64 16.02
N PHE A 664 19.93 -32.26 14.93
CA PHE A 664 20.56 -33.45 14.36
C PHE A 664 20.96 -33.23 12.91
N VAL A 665 22.12 -33.79 12.55
CA VAL A 665 22.70 -33.65 11.22
C VAL A 665 23.17 -35.02 10.74
N PRO A 666 22.39 -35.70 9.87
CA PRO A 666 22.84 -36.89 9.18
C PRO A 666 23.93 -36.55 8.15
N CYS A 667 25.06 -37.26 8.20
CA CYS A 667 26.19 -37.04 7.31
C CYS A 667 26.46 -38.28 6.43
N ASN A 668 27.14 -38.06 5.30
CA ASN A 668 27.45 -39.07 4.28
C ASN A 668 28.40 -40.17 4.77
N ASN A 669 29.06 -39.97 5.91
CA ASN A 669 29.83 -41.01 6.60
C ASN A 669 28.94 -41.95 7.42
N GLN A 670 27.62 -41.96 7.17
CA GLN A 670 26.63 -42.82 7.82
C GLN A 670 26.52 -42.60 9.34
N ILE A 671 26.83 -41.37 9.79
CA ILE A 671 26.70 -40.95 11.18
C ILE A 671 25.71 -39.79 11.27
N ILE A 672 24.82 -39.84 12.26
CA ILE A 672 23.98 -38.72 12.66
C ILE A 672 24.65 -38.05 13.86
N TYR A 673 25.00 -36.77 13.70
CA TYR A 673 25.57 -35.96 14.76
C TYR A 673 24.49 -35.16 15.47
N ALA A 674 24.53 -35.14 16.80
CA ALA A 674 23.65 -34.35 17.64
C ALA A 674 24.43 -33.19 18.27
N TYR A 675 23.92 -31.97 18.16
CA TYR A 675 24.55 -30.76 18.70
C TYR A 675 23.56 -29.93 19.48
N ASN A 676 24.06 -29.16 20.45
CA ASN A 676 23.31 -28.04 21.01
C ASN A 676 23.52 -26.75 20.20
N TYR A 677 22.69 -25.74 20.43
CA TYR A 677 22.84 -24.40 19.82
C TYR A 677 24.11 -23.65 20.24
N GLY A 678 24.83 -24.17 21.25
CA GLY A 678 26.18 -23.72 21.58
C GLY A 678 27.28 -24.25 20.65
N GLY A 679 26.93 -25.05 19.64
CA GLY A 679 27.84 -25.67 18.67
C GLY A 679 28.63 -26.88 19.20
N ARG A 680 28.24 -27.42 20.36
CA ARG A 680 28.92 -28.56 21.00
C ARG A 680 28.11 -29.84 20.80
N PRO A 681 28.76 -31.02 20.72
CA PRO A 681 28.05 -32.29 20.73
C PRO A 681 27.09 -32.39 21.93
N ALA A 682 25.88 -32.88 21.69
CA ALA A 682 24.87 -33.04 22.74
C ALA A 682 25.32 -34.11 23.75
N LYS A 683 25.26 -33.78 25.04
CA LYS A 683 25.93 -34.54 26.11
C LYS A 683 25.43 -35.98 26.24
N ASP A 684 24.12 -36.17 26.10
CA ASP A 684 23.45 -37.46 26.31
C ASP A 684 23.29 -38.26 25.01
N TRP A 685 23.82 -37.76 23.90
CA TRP A 685 23.73 -38.40 22.59
C TRP A 685 25.08 -38.97 22.15
N SER A 686 25.05 -40.25 21.80
CA SER A 686 26.15 -40.90 21.07
C SER A 686 25.88 -40.85 19.56
N ASN A 687 26.95 -40.99 18.76
CA ASN A 687 26.83 -41.04 17.30
C ASN A 687 25.91 -42.18 16.87
N ILE A 688 24.78 -41.84 16.24
CA ILE A 688 23.84 -42.83 15.71
C ILE A 688 24.34 -43.24 14.34
N LYS A 689 24.44 -44.55 14.10
CA LYS A 689 24.75 -45.09 12.78
C LYS A 689 23.47 -45.32 12.00
N TRP A 690 23.49 -45.01 10.72
CA TRP A 690 22.39 -45.28 9.81
C TRP A 690 22.88 -46.01 8.56
N SER A 691 21.99 -46.70 7.86
CA SER A 691 22.32 -47.52 6.70
C SER A 691 21.56 -47.05 5.47
N GLY A 692 22.20 -47.13 4.29
CA GLY A 692 21.55 -46.84 3.01
C GLY A 692 21.99 -45.51 2.39
N ASN A 693 21.17 -45.03 1.45
CA ASN A 693 21.41 -43.84 0.63
C ASN A 693 20.47 -42.67 0.99
N LYS A 694 19.39 -42.93 1.74
CA LYS A 694 18.43 -41.92 2.20
C LYS A 694 18.19 -42.06 3.70
N ILE A 695 18.08 -40.93 4.39
CA ILE A 695 17.55 -40.85 5.75
C ILE A 695 16.64 -39.62 5.89
N GLU A 696 15.56 -39.77 6.64
CA GLU A 696 14.67 -38.69 7.03
C GLU A 696 14.60 -38.61 8.55
N SER A 697 14.28 -37.42 9.07
CA SER A 697 14.10 -37.20 10.50
C SER A 697 13.01 -36.21 10.80
N THR A 698 12.30 -36.44 11.92
CA THR A 698 11.22 -35.58 12.38
C THR A 698 11.14 -35.57 13.91
N PHE A 699 10.90 -34.39 14.48
CA PHE A 699 10.61 -34.20 15.90
C PHE A 699 9.12 -34.36 16.18
N SER A 700 8.79 -34.88 17.37
CA SER A 700 7.44 -34.74 17.89
C SER A 700 7.08 -33.26 18.10
N PRO A 701 5.80 -32.87 17.97
CA PRO A 701 5.34 -31.49 18.20
C PRO A 701 5.75 -30.90 19.55
N ASP A 702 5.86 -31.74 20.59
CA ASP A 702 6.29 -31.34 21.94
C ASP A 702 7.81 -31.39 22.15
N GLY A 703 8.58 -31.77 21.11
CA GLY A 703 10.04 -31.83 21.13
C GLY A 703 10.64 -32.93 21.99
N LYS A 704 9.85 -33.87 22.53
CA LYS A 704 10.35 -34.92 23.44
C LYS A 704 10.85 -36.18 22.75
N TYR A 705 10.50 -36.36 21.49
CA TYR A 705 10.85 -37.54 20.71
C TYR A 705 11.40 -37.14 19.34
N ILE A 706 12.27 -37.99 18.80
CA ILE A 706 12.75 -37.90 17.43
C ILE A 706 12.72 -39.26 16.76
N VAL A 707 12.28 -39.28 15.51
CA VAL A 707 12.29 -40.47 14.66
C VAL A 707 13.27 -40.25 13.52
N PHE A 708 14.12 -41.24 13.29
CA PHE A 708 15.01 -41.35 12.14
C PHE A 708 14.55 -42.52 11.27
N ILE A 709 14.50 -42.32 9.96
CA ILE A 709 14.01 -43.31 9.00
C ILE A 709 15.05 -43.44 7.92
N ASP A 710 15.77 -44.56 7.88
CA ASP A 710 16.66 -44.89 6.78
C ASP A 710 16.05 -45.98 5.86
N ASP A 711 16.80 -46.40 4.83
CA ASP A 711 16.33 -47.40 3.86
C ASP A 711 16.06 -48.79 4.47
N GLN A 712 16.56 -49.05 5.69
CA GLN A 712 16.46 -50.32 6.37
C GLN A 712 15.62 -50.25 7.63
N ASN A 713 15.68 -49.16 8.40
CA ASN A 713 15.18 -49.06 9.75
C ASN A 713 14.45 -47.74 10.04
N LEU A 714 13.35 -47.85 10.77
CA LEU A 714 12.77 -46.77 11.56
C LEU A 714 13.35 -46.85 12.98
N MET A 715 13.98 -45.78 13.43
CA MET A 715 14.60 -45.66 14.75
C MET A 715 13.93 -44.54 15.55
N TYR A 716 13.38 -44.87 16.71
CA TYR A 716 12.61 -43.97 17.56
C TYR A 716 13.35 -43.72 18.87
N TYR A 717 13.59 -42.46 19.21
CA TYR A 717 14.36 -42.06 20.39
C TYR A 717 13.63 -41.03 21.25
N THR A 718 13.90 -41.04 22.55
CA THR A 718 13.65 -39.91 23.44
C THR A 718 14.82 -38.92 23.39
N MET A 719 14.57 -37.66 23.75
CA MET A 719 15.59 -36.60 23.68
C MET A 719 16.77 -36.74 24.67
N ASP A 720 16.68 -37.65 25.63
CA ASP A 720 17.78 -38.07 26.51
C ASP A 720 18.67 -39.16 25.87
N GLY A 721 18.47 -39.49 24.59
CA GLY A 721 19.28 -40.43 23.83
C GLY A 721 18.88 -41.90 23.99
N GLN A 722 17.79 -42.22 24.70
CA GLN A 722 17.34 -43.61 24.84
C GLN A 722 16.58 -44.08 23.60
N SER A 723 17.04 -45.19 23.00
CA SER A 723 16.32 -45.89 21.92
C SER A 723 15.06 -46.56 22.48
N ARG A 724 13.90 -46.21 21.92
CA ARG A 724 12.61 -46.86 22.22
C ARG A 724 12.35 -48.01 21.26
N LEU A 725 12.73 -47.85 20.00
CA LEU A 725 12.42 -48.80 18.93
C LEU A 725 13.45 -48.71 17.80
N VAL A 726 13.84 -49.84 17.26
CA VAL A 726 14.49 -49.96 15.94
C VAL A 726 13.75 -51.06 15.18
N LYS A 727 13.15 -50.74 14.04
CA LYS A 727 12.32 -51.69 13.28
C LYS A 727 12.63 -51.65 11.78
N PRO A 728 12.70 -52.81 11.10
CA PRO A 728 12.81 -52.86 9.66
C PRO A 728 11.66 -52.12 8.92
N VAL A 729 12.00 -51.30 7.91
CA VAL A 729 11.00 -50.51 7.14
C VAL A 729 10.26 -51.33 6.08
N ASN A 730 10.70 -52.55 5.78
CA ASN A 730 10.06 -53.44 4.79
C ASN A 730 8.61 -53.84 5.14
N GLU A 731 8.19 -53.64 6.39
CA GLU A 731 6.80 -53.85 6.85
C GLU A 731 5.95 -52.57 6.85
N LEU A 732 6.55 -51.43 6.48
CA LEU A 732 5.93 -50.10 6.59
C LEU A 732 5.86 -49.43 5.21
N ASN A 733 4.78 -48.71 4.97
CA ASN A 733 4.70 -47.74 3.91
C ASN A 733 4.92 -46.33 4.50
N LEU A 734 6.14 -45.83 4.32
CA LEU A 734 6.60 -44.53 4.80
C LEU A 734 6.53 -43.45 3.71
N SER A 735 5.71 -43.64 2.67
CA SER A 735 5.50 -42.64 1.62
C SER A 735 4.93 -41.32 2.17
N ASN A 736 4.22 -41.38 3.31
CA ASN A 736 3.88 -40.25 4.17
C ASN A 736 3.71 -40.72 5.62
N TYR A 737 4.16 -39.90 6.58
CA TYR A 737 4.00 -40.12 8.02
C TYR A 737 3.68 -38.81 8.72
N HIS A 738 3.01 -38.88 9.86
CA HIS A 738 2.57 -37.71 10.63
C HIS A 738 2.68 -37.98 12.13
N TRP A 739 2.85 -36.92 12.91
CA TRP A 739 2.63 -36.98 14.35
C TRP A 739 1.15 -36.72 14.65
N THR A 740 0.57 -37.46 15.60
CA THR A 740 -0.79 -37.18 16.06
C THR A 740 -0.82 -35.90 16.90
N ASN A 741 -1.91 -35.15 16.81
CA ASN A 741 -2.16 -33.95 17.64
C ASN A 741 -2.80 -34.32 18.99
N ASP A 742 -2.56 -35.53 19.48
CA ASP A 742 -3.06 -36.00 20.78
C ASP A 742 -2.27 -35.32 21.92
N SER A 743 -2.81 -35.34 23.15
CA SER A 743 -2.12 -34.80 24.35
C SER A 743 -0.71 -35.38 24.59
N VAL A 744 -0.46 -36.56 24.00
CA VAL A 744 0.84 -37.21 23.92
C VAL A 744 1.04 -37.56 22.44
N PRO A 745 1.99 -36.93 21.73
CA PRO A 745 2.13 -37.15 20.30
C PRO A 745 2.63 -38.56 19.97
N GLU A 746 1.90 -39.27 19.12
CA GLU A 746 2.26 -40.60 18.61
C GLU A 746 2.71 -40.50 17.15
N PHE A 747 3.63 -41.35 16.71
CA PHE A 747 4.07 -41.38 15.32
C PHE A 747 3.15 -42.29 14.50
N ALA A 748 2.59 -41.80 13.40
CA ALA A 748 1.64 -42.55 12.59
C ALA A 748 2.10 -42.66 11.13
N CYS A 749 1.93 -43.85 10.56
CA CYS A 749 2.32 -44.20 9.18
C CYS A 749 1.35 -45.22 8.59
N LEU A 750 1.63 -45.70 7.38
CA LEU A 750 0.91 -46.80 6.75
C LEU A 750 1.71 -48.10 6.88
N ASP A 751 1.04 -49.26 6.92
CA ASP A 751 1.68 -50.56 6.70
C ASP A 751 1.83 -50.87 5.20
N ALA A 752 2.52 -51.96 4.87
CA ALA A 752 2.72 -52.39 3.49
C ALA A 752 1.40 -52.63 2.73
N ASP A 753 0.30 -52.92 3.43
CA ASP A 753 -1.04 -53.13 2.86
C ASP A 753 -1.86 -51.82 2.77
N GLY A 754 -1.28 -50.68 3.15
CA GLY A 754 -1.91 -49.36 3.13
C GLY A 754 -2.83 -49.07 4.31
N SER A 755 -2.85 -49.93 5.33
CA SER A 755 -3.60 -49.71 6.58
C SER A 755 -2.86 -48.75 7.51
N LYS A 756 -3.58 -47.96 8.30
CA LYS A 756 -2.96 -47.01 9.23
C LYS A 756 -2.39 -47.70 10.48
N LEU A 757 -1.17 -47.33 10.84
CA LEU A 757 -0.47 -47.72 12.06
C LEU A 757 -0.14 -46.49 12.91
N ARG A 758 -0.37 -46.59 14.23
CA ARG A 758 0.20 -45.70 15.25
C ARG A 758 1.29 -46.43 16.01
N ILE A 759 2.40 -45.75 16.22
CA ILE A 759 3.51 -46.14 17.09
C ILE A 759 3.33 -45.34 18.39
N LYS A 760 2.97 -46.06 19.46
CA LYS A 760 2.80 -45.49 20.79
C LYS A 760 4.16 -45.21 21.44
N ASN A 761 4.15 -44.40 22.50
CA ASN A 761 5.37 -43.98 23.19
C ASN A 761 6.09 -45.11 23.93
N ASP A 762 5.41 -46.22 24.20
CA ASP A 762 6.00 -47.44 24.74
C ASP A 762 6.64 -48.33 23.66
N GLY A 763 6.61 -47.90 22.40
CA GLY A 763 7.14 -48.63 21.24
C GLY A 763 6.16 -49.65 20.64
N THR A 764 4.93 -49.76 21.13
CA THR A 764 3.93 -50.70 20.61
C THR A 764 3.13 -50.12 19.44
N PHE A 765 2.61 -51.02 18.59
CA PHE A 765 1.80 -50.65 17.43
C PHE A 765 0.30 -50.80 17.73
N ALA A 766 -0.49 -49.85 17.26
CA ALA A 766 -1.93 -49.97 17.17
C ALA A 766 -2.37 -49.80 15.72
N LYS A 767 -3.06 -50.81 15.17
CA LYS A 767 -3.82 -50.63 13.92
C LYS A 767 -4.97 -49.69 14.19
N ILE A 768 -5.13 -48.70 13.32
CA ILE A 768 -6.29 -47.81 13.33
C ILE A 768 -7.26 -48.32 12.28
N ASN A 769 -8.54 -48.45 12.64
CA ASN A 769 -9.58 -48.74 11.67
C ASN A 769 -9.59 -47.64 10.59
N GLY A 770 -9.40 -48.03 9.34
CA GLY A 770 -9.26 -47.10 8.22
C GLY A 770 -9.39 -47.80 6.87
N MET A 771 -9.84 -47.06 5.85
CA MET A 771 -9.73 -47.53 4.48
C MET A 771 -8.24 -47.57 4.07
N PRO A 772 -7.79 -48.61 3.35
CA PRO A 772 -6.44 -48.65 2.80
C PRO A 772 -6.22 -47.46 1.85
N ALA A 773 -5.03 -46.85 1.91
CA ALA A 773 -4.65 -45.74 1.05
C ALA A 773 -3.24 -45.95 0.47
N LEU A 774 -3.01 -45.39 -0.72
CA LEU A 774 -1.68 -45.34 -1.31
C LEU A 774 -0.81 -44.29 -0.61
N GLN A 775 -1.39 -43.13 -0.29
CA GLN A 775 -0.73 -42.08 0.50
C GLN A 775 -1.70 -41.40 1.47
N TRP A 776 -1.20 -41.06 2.65
CA TRP A 776 -1.91 -40.22 3.61
C TRP A 776 -1.44 -38.77 3.50
N LEU A 777 -2.28 -37.90 2.91
CA LEU A 777 -1.93 -36.53 2.53
C LEU A 777 -1.95 -35.56 3.71
N GLY A 778 -2.74 -35.86 4.74
CA GLY A 778 -2.83 -35.05 5.95
C GLY A 778 -4.12 -35.28 6.73
N GLN A 779 -4.26 -34.54 7.82
CA GLN A 779 -5.43 -34.55 8.70
C GLN A 779 -5.79 -33.12 9.10
N THR A 780 -7.09 -32.84 9.21
CA THR A 780 -7.60 -31.56 9.71
C THR A 780 -8.66 -31.78 10.78
N THR A 781 -8.89 -30.74 11.58
CA THR A 781 -10.04 -30.66 12.47
C THR A 781 -10.93 -29.53 11.97
N GLU A 782 -12.19 -29.84 11.68
CA GLU A 782 -13.19 -28.88 11.22
C GLU A 782 -14.40 -28.98 12.15
N ALA A 783 -14.77 -27.87 12.82
CA ALA A 783 -15.83 -27.83 13.84
C ALA A 783 -15.71 -28.94 14.92
N GLY A 784 -14.47 -29.28 15.33
CA GLY A 784 -14.19 -30.32 16.32
C GLY A 784 -14.18 -31.76 15.79
N ASN A 785 -14.51 -31.98 14.51
CA ASN A 785 -14.46 -33.29 13.88
C ASN A 785 -13.16 -33.51 13.12
N ILE A 786 -12.61 -34.72 13.20
CA ILE A 786 -11.36 -35.09 12.52
C ILE A 786 -11.65 -35.60 11.12
N PHE A 787 -10.98 -35.03 10.12
CA PHE A 787 -11.03 -35.46 8.72
C PHE A 787 -9.64 -35.84 8.22
N ASN A 788 -9.57 -36.94 7.48
CA ASN A 788 -8.35 -37.45 6.87
C ASN A 788 -8.42 -37.26 5.35
N TYR A 789 -7.35 -36.76 4.77
CA TYR A 789 -7.20 -36.62 3.32
C TYR A 789 -6.31 -37.74 2.81
N MET A 790 -6.84 -38.58 1.94
CA MET A 790 -6.17 -39.78 1.45
C MET A 790 -6.10 -39.78 -0.07
N LEU A 791 -4.99 -40.27 -0.59
CA LEU A 791 -4.83 -40.59 -1.99
C LEU A 791 -4.92 -42.10 -2.16
N THR A 792 -5.87 -42.51 -2.98
CA THR A 792 -5.89 -43.83 -3.65
C THR A 792 -5.46 -43.60 -5.11
N GLU A 793 -4.99 -44.65 -5.81
CA GLU A 793 -4.37 -44.59 -7.16
C GLU A 793 -4.49 -43.23 -7.87
N ASN A 794 -5.69 -42.90 -8.37
CA ASN A 794 -5.99 -41.62 -9.04
C ASN A 794 -7.15 -40.86 -8.39
N ARG A 795 -7.39 -41.01 -7.08
CA ARG A 795 -8.51 -40.35 -6.39
C ARG A 795 -8.12 -39.85 -5.01
N ILE A 796 -8.31 -38.55 -4.79
CA ILE A 796 -8.25 -37.96 -3.45
C ILE A 796 -9.61 -38.10 -2.76
N SER A 797 -9.61 -38.43 -1.47
CA SER A 797 -10.82 -38.56 -0.65
C SER A 797 -10.63 -37.89 0.70
N LYS A 798 -11.64 -37.12 1.12
CA LYS A 798 -11.78 -36.59 2.47
C LYS A 798 -12.68 -37.55 3.25
N ILE A 799 -12.18 -38.09 4.35
CA ILE A 799 -12.80 -39.19 5.08
C ILE A 799 -12.94 -38.79 6.55
N SER A 800 -14.11 -39.00 7.16
CA SER A 800 -14.31 -38.77 8.60
C SER A 800 -13.54 -39.79 9.46
N ALA A 801 -13.45 -39.53 10.77
CA ALA A 801 -12.89 -40.48 11.73
C ALA A 801 -13.59 -41.85 11.71
N ASP A 802 -14.90 -41.89 11.40
CA ASP A 802 -15.70 -43.12 11.30
C ASP A 802 -15.61 -43.79 9.91
N ASN A 803 -14.64 -43.40 9.08
CA ASN A 803 -14.39 -43.94 7.74
C ASN A 803 -15.47 -43.67 6.68
N ASN A 804 -16.33 -42.67 6.89
CA ASN A 804 -17.25 -42.22 5.85
C ASN A 804 -16.55 -41.27 4.88
N ILE A 805 -16.66 -41.53 3.58
CA ILE A 805 -16.19 -40.61 2.54
C ILE A 805 -17.12 -39.40 2.50
N ILE A 806 -16.58 -38.22 2.79
CA ILE A 806 -17.29 -36.94 2.84
C ILE A 806 -17.22 -36.24 1.49
N ALA A 807 -16.07 -36.31 0.84
CA ALA A 807 -15.84 -35.78 -0.50
C ALA A 807 -14.77 -36.63 -1.21
N SER A 808 -14.80 -36.63 -2.54
CA SER A 808 -13.74 -37.23 -3.35
C SER A 808 -13.61 -36.52 -4.69
N ALA A 809 -12.40 -36.51 -5.24
CA ALA A 809 -12.13 -36.01 -6.58
C ALA A 809 -11.14 -36.93 -7.30
N ASP A 810 -11.38 -37.17 -8.59
CA ASP A 810 -10.47 -37.92 -9.43
C ASP A 810 -9.33 -37.00 -9.91
N LEU A 811 -8.11 -37.53 -9.88
CA LEU A 811 -6.88 -36.85 -10.28
C LEU A 811 -6.37 -37.41 -11.60
N LYS A 812 -5.73 -36.54 -12.40
CA LYS A 812 -5.06 -36.93 -13.64
C LYS A 812 -3.59 -36.53 -13.53
N GLY A 813 -2.69 -37.49 -13.63
CA GLY A 813 -1.25 -37.25 -13.54
C GLY A 813 -0.62 -37.80 -12.27
N GLN A 814 0.70 -37.64 -12.15
CA GLN A 814 1.45 -38.14 -11.00
C GLN A 814 1.40 -37.12 -9.87
N VAL A 815 0.91 -37.54 -8.69
CA VAL A 815 0.90 -36.71 -7.49
C VAL A 815 2.29 -36.66 -6.86
N GLY A 816 2.81 -35.45 -6.68
CA GLY A 816 4.05 -35.14 -6.00
C GLY A 816 3.81 -34.66 -4.56
N LYS A 817 4.41 -33.51 -4.21
CA LYS A 817 4.27 -32.89 -2.88
C LYS A 817 2.81 -32.53 -2.60
N SER A 818 2.35 -32.80 -1.37
CA SER A 818 1.01 -32.45 -0.87
C SER A 818 1.07 -31.64 0.41
N SER A 819 0.04 -30.81 0.64
CA SER A 819 -0.14 -30.10 1.91
C SER A 819 -1.64 -29.88 2.17
N VAL A 820 -2.08 -30.14 3.40
CA VAL A 820 -3.46 -29.86 3.84
C VAL A 820 -3.40 -28.80 4.93
N LEU A 821 -4.15 -27.73 4.76
CA LEU A 821 -4.11 -26.54 5.63
C LEU A 821 -5.53 -26.27 6.12
N SER A 822 -5.68 -26.02 7.41
CA SER A 822 -6.95 -25.61 8.00
C SER A 822 -6.74 -24.43 8.94
N VAL A 823 -7.59 -23.42 8.81
CA VAL A 823 -7.69 -22.28 9.72
C VAL A 823 -9.17 -21.97 9.92
N GLU A 824 -9.60 -21.96 11.18
CA GLU A 824 -11.02 -21.84 11.55
C GLU A 824 -11.89 -22.88 10.81
N ASN A 825 -12.77 -22.43 9.90
CA ASN A 825 -13.64 -23.29 9.10
C ASN A 825 -13.19 -23.39 7.63
N ASN A 826 -12.04 -22.80 7.27
CA ASN A 826 -11.50 -22.85 5.92
C ASN A 826 -10.43 -23.93 5.83
N THR A 827 -10.65 -24.92 4.96
CA THR A 827 -9.69 -25.99 4.72
C THR A 827 -9.37 -26.08 3.24
N TYR A 828 -8.08 -26.19 2.93
CA TYR A 828 -7.57 -26.34 1.58
C TYR A 828 -6.60 -27.51 1.48
N CYS A 829 -6.61 -28.18 0.32
CA CYS A 829 -5.65 -29.22 -0.03
C CYS A 829 -4.86 -28.77 -1.28
N ALA A 830 -3.55 -28.58 -1.12
CA ALA A 830 -2.63 -28.22 -2.18
C ALA A 830 -1.87 -29.49 -2.64
N LEU A 831 -1.91 -29.77 -3.95
CA LEU A 831 -1.29 -30.95 -4.57
C LEU A 831 -0.46 -30.55 -5.78
N SER A 832 0.81 -30.95 -5.82
CA SER A 832 1.61 -30.90 -7.04
C SER A 832 1.24 -32.09 -7.94
N ILE A 833 0.83 -31.83 -9.18
CA ILE A 833 0.48 -32.83 -10.19
C ILE A 833 1.14 -32.41 -11.50
N ASP A 834 2.05 -33.24 -12.03
CA ASP A 834 2.78 -32.99 -13.28
C ASP A 834 3.33 -31.55 -13.42
N ASN A 835 4.08 -31.07 -12.41
CA ASN A 835 4.63 -29.70 -12.31
C ASN A 835 3.59 -28.57 -12.29
N ASN A 836 2.35 -28.87 -11.92
CA ASN A 836 1.32 -27.89 -11.65
C ASN A 836 0.85 -28.00 -10.21
N LEU A 837 0.65 -26.88 -9.55
CA LEU A 837 0.00 -26.83 -8.25
C LEU A 837 -1.51 -26.76 -8.44
N ASN A 838 -2.21 -27.74 -7.87
CA ASN A 838 -3.66 -27.81 -7.79
C ASN A 838 -4.08 -27.43 -6.37
N LEU A 839 -5.14 -26.64 -6.24
CA LEU A 839 -5.69 -26.24 -4.94
C LEU A 839 -7.16 -26.65 -4.90
N PHE A 840 -7.52 -27.43 -3.88
CA PHE A 840 -8.88 -27.92 -3.64
C PHE A 840 -9.43 -27.34 -2.34
N ASP A 841 -10.73 -27.04 -2.31
CA ASP A 841 -11.44 -26.62 -1.10
C ASP A 841 -11.81 -27.82 -0.20
N SER A 842 -12.51 -27.55 0.90
CA SER A 842 -12.96 -28.55 1.88
C SER A 842 -13.95 -29.59 1.34
N HIS A 843 -14.53 -29.35 0.16
CA HIS A 843 -15.40 -30.27 -0.58
C HIS A 843 -14.67 -30.97 -1.73
N LEU A 844 -13.34 -30.83 -1.79
CA LEU A 844 -12.47 -31.31 -2.87
C LEU A 844 -12.87 -30.77 -4.25
N LYS A 845 -13.46 -29.57 -4.31
CA LYS A 845 -13.65 -28.84 -5.56
C LYS A 845 -12.43 -27.98 -5.84
N GLN A 846 -12.04 -27.92 -7.10
CA GLN A 846 -10.90 -27.13 -7.54
C GLN A 846 -11.19 -25.64 -7.37
N VAL A 847 -10.29 -24.94 -6.69
CA VAL A 847 -10.40 -23.51 -6.43
C VAL A 847 -10.15 -22.73 -7.73
N SER A 848 -10.98 -21.71 -7.96
CA SER A 848 -10.87 -20.86 -9.17
C SER A 848 -9.49 -20.21 -9.25
N GLY A 849 -8.88 -20.26 -10.43
CA GLY A 849 -7.51 -19.78 -10.68
C GLY A 849 -6.42 -20.85 -10.56
N PHE A 850 -6.77 -22.07 -10.16
CA PHE A 850 -5.89 -23.24 -10.18
C PHE A 850 -6.32 -24.23 -11.29
N PRO A 851 -5.43 -25.09 -11.82
CA PRO A 851 -4.04 -25.22 -11.41
C PRO A 851 -3.16 -24.10 -11.95
N VAL A 852 -2.01 -23.90 -11.31
CA VAL A 852 -0.96 -22.98 -11.78
C VAL A 852 0.34 -23.76 -12.00
N PRO A 853 1.18 -23.39 -12.97
CA PRO A 853 2.52 -23.97 -13.11
C PRO A 853 3.29 -23.82 -11.79
N ALA A 854 3.96 -24.87 -11.33
CA ALA A 854 4.70 -24.82 -10.08
C ALA A 854 5.84 -25.84 -10.07
N MET A 855 7.08 -25.34 -10.08
CA MET A 855 8.28 -26.14 -9.82
C MET A 855 8.49 -26.38 -8.32
N GLY A 856 7.93 -25.51 -7.49
CA GLY A 856 7.95 -25.63 -6.03
C GLY A 856 6.86 -24.78 -5.39
N TYR A 857 6.53 -25.06 -4.14
CA TYR A 857 5.61 -24.24 -3.36
C TYR A 857 5.85 -24.38 -1.86
N ALA A 858 5.44 -23.36 -1.11
CA ALA A 858 5.39 -23.35 0.35
C ALA A 858 4.01 -22.87 0.81
N THR A 859 3.57 -23.36 1.96
CA THR A 859 2.27 -23.05 2.54
C THR A 859 2.41 -22.77 4.01
N MET A 860 1.61 -21.85 4.54
CA MET A 860 1.61 -21.51 5.95
C MET A 860 0.24 -20.99 6.39
N SER A 861 -0.09 -21.22 7.66
CA SER A 861 -1.25 -20.63 8.33
C SER A 861 -0.78 -19.56 9.32
N MET A 862 -1.43 -18.39 9.34
CA MET A 862 -1.12 -17.32 10.31
C MET A 862 -2.39 -16.55 10.68
N GLY A 863 -2.76 -16.58 11.96
CA GLY A 863 -4.04 -16.02 12.42
C GLY A 863 -5.23 -16.76 11.79
N SER A 864 -6.17 -16.01 11.21
CA SER A 864 -7.34 -16.55 10.48
C SER A 864 -7.10 -16.76 8.98
N LYS A 865 -5.84 -16.61 8.51
CA LYS A 865 -5.49 -16.61 7.08
C LYS A 865 -4.55 -17.75 6.71
N ILE A 866 -4.66 -18.22 5.46
CA ILE A 866 -3.72 -19.17 4.86
C ILE A 866 -2.96 -18.48 3.74
N TYR A 867 -1.65 -18.72 3.67
CA TYR A 867 -0.77 -18.19 2.65
C TYR A 867 -0.17 -19.32 1.83
N LEU A 868 -0.11 -19.11 0.52
CA LEU A 868 0.45 -20.04 -0.45
C LEU A 868 1.45 -19.32 -1.34
N LEU A 869 2.72 -19.72 -1.29
CA LEU A 869 3.79 -19.21 -2.14
C LEU A 869 4.15 -20.23 -3.20
N VAL A 870 4.12 -19.81 -4.46
CA VAL A 870 4.36 -20.67 -5.63
C VAL A 870 5.60 -20.20 -6.36
N LEU A 871 6.48 -21.14 -6.72
CA LEU A 871 7.60 -20.93 -7.63
C LEU A 871 7.21 -21.44 -9.02
N GLU A 872 6.94 -20.49 -9.92
CA GLU A 872 6.67 -20.71 -11.34
C GLU A 872 8.00 -20.68 -12.11
N GLY A 873 8.31 -21.73 -12.87
CA GLY A 873 9.61 -21.83 -13.56
C GLY A 873 10.79 -21.85 -12.58
N THR A 874 11.83 -21.05 -12.82
CA THR A 874 13.03 -21.04 -11.97
C THR A 874 13.26 -19.73 -11.23
N ASP A 875 12.50 -18.68 -11.51
CA ASP A 875 12.82 -17.31 -11.05
C ASP A 875 11.58 -16.51 -10.62
N LYS A 876 10.37 -17.03 -10.82
CA LYS A 876 9.11 -16.31 -10.55
C LYS A 876 8.44 -16.83 -9.28
N LEU A 877 8.32 -15.97 -8.27
CA LEU A 877 7.62 -16.24 -7.02
C LEU A 877 6.27 -15.52 -6.99
N THR A 878 5.19 -16.22 -6.67
CA THR A 878 3.85 -15.65 -6.51
C THR A 878 3.26 -16.01 -5.14
N LEU A 879 2.88 -15.00 -4.35
CA LEU A 879 2.21 -15.19 -3.06
C LEU A 879 0.70 -14.99 -3.18
N TYR A 880 -0.06 -15.94 -2.64
CA TYR A 880 -1.51 -15.93 -2.53
C TYR A 880 -1.92 -15.91 -1.06
N GLU A 881 -2.99 -15.18 -0.77
CA GLU A 881 -3.77 -15.27 0.47
C GLU A 881 -5.07 -16.02 0.17
N LEU A 882 -5.41 -17.03 0.96
CA LEU A 882 -6.60 -17.88 0.80
C LEU A 882 -7.66 -17.55 1.85
#